data_AF-A0A7J5XXY6-F1
#
_entry.id   AF-A0A7J5XXY6-F1
#
_cell.length_a   1.000
_cell.length_b   1.000
_cell.length_c   1.000
_cell.angle_alpha   90.00
_cell.angle_beta   90.00
_cell.angle_gamma   90.00
#
_symmetry.space_group_name_H-M   'P 1'
#
loop_
_entity.id
_entity.type
_entity.pdbx_description
1 polymer ?
#
loop_
_entity_poly.entity_id
_entity_poly.type
_entity_poly.pdbx_seq_one_letter_code
_entity_poly.pdbx_strand_id
1 'polypeptide(L)'
;MTFFRKFTVIHVLIIPCCVVNYVTPEDNLDIPSIAKYFNTKGRYEEVNPHLLKDILAVNRSILQPPSAKCQPFHLTAIIRHGTRYPTSKNAKEMQQLYNMVLHNATGEESWLQEIQSQWRMWYTEDMDGRLVQKGVEELKHLAIRLSKLFPSLISEDKLRGGYIKFITSSKHRCVNSTLSFKAGLTELWAITDQDFDHAINDSVMRFFDHCTRYVQEVDNNSSALSEINKFRQGPEMRRVTEKIANRLGVQYSLITQDMADAAFYLCAYEFTIKAVNSPWCQLFDEEDAKVIEYASDLREYWKRGYGYDINSKSSCILFHDVFNRLNKAASENKSGQQVTEAFTVQVGHADTLLPLLTLLGFFKDNVSLNSSNYATQTQRSFRTSHMLPYSANLLLVLYDCGAGDLRLQALLNEKPVTFPELSDQQASMPRYEDVKENYSELLQGCDFETDFGICFRDYVNQEDNLDIPAIAKYFTTKGRYEEVNPHLIKDILAVNTSILQLPSAQCQPFHLTAIIRHGTRYPTSKNARKMQKLYELVMSSPSGKESWLREIKSQWRMWYTEDMDGRLVQKGVEDHKHLAIRLSKLFPSLISEEKLRGGFIKFMTSSKHRCVNSTLSFKAGLTELWAITDKEFDHTVNDALMRFFEHCTRFVQEVDQNPTALSEVDKFRQGPEMGRVTEKIADRLRVSYNTINDDMAEAAFYLCAYEFAIKTVNSPWCQLFDVVDAQVMEYANDLKQFWKRGYGYDINSKSSCILFHDVFSRLNRAADENKSGQQVTEAVTVQVGHAETLLPLLTLLGFFKDNVSITSTNYATQTQRSFRTSHMLPYAANLLLVLYDCGAGDLRLQALLNEKPVTFPGLSDQQASMPRYEDVKENYRELLQGCDFETECQLFKSPA
;
A
#
# COMPACT_ATOMS: atom_id res chain seq x y z
N MET A 1 54.80 -67.32 -16.78
CA MET A 1 54.33 -67.07 -18.16
C MET A 1 52.82 -66.95 -18.13
N THR A 2 52.33 -65.81 -18.63
CA THR A 2 51.08 -65.63 -19.42
C THR A 2 49.72 -66.16 -18.91
N PHE A 3 48.75 -65.22 -18.89
CA PHE A 3 47.33 -65.37 -19.25
C PHE A 3 46.47 -66.23 -18.28
N PHE A 4 45.23 -65.94 -17.90
CA PHE A 4 44.16 -65.07 -18.41
C PHE A 4 43.14 -64.82 -17.28
N ARG A 5 42.51 -63.63 -17.28
CA ARG A 5 41.11 -63.33 -16.90
C ARG A 5 40.65 -63.54 -15.45
N LYS A 6 40.27 -62.42 -14.83
CA LYS A 6 38.89 -62.17 -14.36
C LYS A 6 38.64 -60.65 -14.34
N PHE A 7 37.56 -60.23 -14.98
CA PHE A 7 37.04 -58.86 -14.94
C PHE A 7 36.22 -58.67 -13.66
N THR A 8 36.40 -57.54 -12.98
CA THR A 8 35.40 -57.00 -12.05
C THR A 8 35.46 -55.46 -12.10
N VAL A 9 34.27 -54.89 -11.94
CA VAL A 9 33.82 -53.56 -12.36
C VAL A 9 34.32 -52.42 -11.46
N ILE A 10 34.43 -51.26 -12.11
CA ILE A 10 34.92 -49.94 -11.68
C ILE A 10 34.00 -49.27 -10.64
N HIS A 11 34.60 -48.61 -9.64
CA HIS A 11 34.16 -47.32 -9.08
C HIS A 11 35.40 -46.42 -8.97
N VAL A 12 35.39 -45.27 -9.66
CA VAL A 12 36.47 -44.27 -9.69
C VAL A 12 36.08 -43.10 -8.79
N LEU A 13 36.92 -42.86 -7.78
CA LEU A 13 37.03 -41.61 -7.03
C LEU A 13 38.29 -40.90 -7.55
N ILE A 14 38.15 -39.68 -8.08
CA ILE A 14 39.28 -38.80 -8.40
C ILE A 14 39.12 -37.50 -7.60
N ILE A 15 40.07 -37.27 -6.72
CA ILE A 15 40.37 -35.99 -6.07
C ILE A 15 41.31 -35.22 -7.01
N PRO A 16 41.09 -33.93 -7.32
CA PRO A 16 42.13 -33.08 -7.86
C PRO A 16 42.53 -31.95 -6.90
N CYS A 17 43.85 -31.78 -6.81
CA CYS A 17 44.58 -30.77 -6.06
C CYS A 17 44.11 -29.33 -6.29
N CYS A 18 43.98 -28.57 -5.19
CA CYS A 18 43.85 -27.13 -5.21
C CYS A 18 45.19 -26.47 -5.59
N VAL A 19 45.23 -25.81 -6.74
CA VAL A 19 46.24 -24.80 -7.07
C VAL A 19 45.82 -23.49 -6.40
N VAL A 20 46.65 -23.02 -5.47
CA VAL A 20 46.51 -21.68 -4.86
C VAL A 20 46.96 -20.66 -5.91
N ASN A 21 46.01 -20.02 -6.59
CA ASN A 21 46.27 -18.80 -7.33
C ASN A 21 46.29 -17.62 -6.34
N TYR A 22 47.48 -17.07 -6.12
CA TYR A 22 47.63 -15.70 -5.61
C TYR A 22 47.03 -14.74 -6.65
N VAL A 23 45.87 -14.16 -6.34
CA VAL A 23 45.26 -13.09 -7.13
C VAL A 23 45.88 -11.76 -6.68
N THR A 24 46.69 -11.16 -7.55
CA THR A 24 47.01 -9.73 -7.50
C THR A 24 45.75 -8.91 -7.83
N PRO A 25 45.58 -7.70 -7.28
CA PRO A 25 44.39 -6.87 -7.51
C PRO A 25 44.43 -6.29 -8.93
N GLU A 26 43.91 -7.04 -9.90
CA GLU A 26 43.50 -6.51 -11.20
C GLU A 26 42.14 -5.82 -11.04
N ASP A 27 41.97 -4.67 -11.71
CA ASP A 27 40.75 -3.87 -11.71
C ASP A 27 39.52 -4.75 -11.97
N ASN A 28 38.53 -4.63 -11.09
CA ASN A 28 37.29 -5.41 -11.16
C ASN A 28 36.47 -4.92 -12.38
N LEU A 29 36.69 -5.52 -13.55
CA LEU A 29 36.17 -5.10 -14.87
C LEU A 29 34.64 -4.89 -14.91
N ASP A 30 33.90 -5.49 -13.97
CA ASP A 30 32.45 -5.44 -13.86
C ASP A 30 31.90 -4.24 -13.05
N ILE A 31 32.76 -3.44 -12.40
CA ILE A 31 32.33 -2.23 -11.66
C ILE A 31 32.46 -1.00 -12.58
N PRO A 32 31.35 -0.31 -12.93
CA PRO A 32 31.43 0.95 -13.67
C PRO A 32 32.28 1.97 -12.92
N SER A 33 33.18 2.67 -13.62
CA SER A 33 34.01 3.75 -13.04
C SER A 33 33.19 4.87 -12.39
N ILE A 34 31.92 5.01 -12.83
CA ILE A 34 30.97 6.00 -12.34
C ILE A 34 30.08 5.51 -11.19
N ALA A 35 30.26 4.29 -10.68
CA ALA A 35 29.35 3.67 -9.70
C ALA A 35 29.20 4.48 -8.39
N LYS A 36 30.27 5.15 -7.94
CA LYS A 36 30.27 6.04 -6.77
C LYS A 36 29.34 7.25 -6.91
N TYR A 37 28.84 7.55 -8.11
CA TYR A 37 27.99 8.70 -8.41
C TYR A 37 26.50 8.36 -8.54
N PHE A 38 26.07 7.11 -8.29
CA PHE A 38 24.67 6.70 -8.50
C PHE A 38 23.66 7.25 -7.48
N ASN A 39 23.96 8.34 -6.75
CA ASN A 39 23.10 8.98 -5.74
C ASN A 39 22.33 7.95 -4.88
N THR A 40 21.03 8.15 -4.73
CA THR A 40 20.15 7.25 -3.98
C THR A 40 19.92 5.90 -4.66
N LYS A 41 20.51 5.63 -5.83
CA LYS A 41 20.43 4.35 -6.54
C LYS A 41 21.73 3.55 -6.46
N GLY A 42 22.74 4.03 -5.73
CA GLY A 42 23.99 3.31 -5.51
C GLY A 42 23.85 2.11 -4.56
N ARG A 43 24.78 1.16 -4.70
CA ARG A 43 24.90 0.01 -3.80
C ARG A 43 25.44 0.45 -2.44
N TYR A 44 25.10 -0.29 -1.39
CA TYR A 44 25.59 -0.03 -0.05
C TYR A 44 27.12 -0.21 0.07
N GLU A 45 27.70 -1.12 -0.72
CA GLU A 45 29.14 -1.39 -0.73
C GLU A 45 29.98 -0.22 -1.27
N GLU A 46 29.40 0.70 -2.05
CA GLU A 46 30.13 1.87 -2.56
C GLU A 46 30.50 2.85 -1.43
N VAL A 47 29.66 2.92 -0.40
CA VAL A 47 29.98 3.70 0.82
C VAL A 47 30.70 2.85 1.86
N ASN A 48 30.74 1.53 1.71
CA ASN A 48 31.45 0.60 2.59
C ASN A 48 32.32 -0.41 1.79
N PRO A 49 33.42 0.03 1.16
CA PRO A 49 34.16 -0.80 0.20
C PRO A 49 34.78 -2.08 0.78
N HIS A 50 35.00 -2.12 2.09
CA HIS A 50 35.50 -3.31 2.79
C HIS A 50 34.53 -4.50 2.68
N LEU A 51 33.22 -4.23 2.48
CA LEU A 51 32.18 -5.25 2.31
C LEU A 51 32.31 -6.02 0.99
N LEU A 52 33.05 -5.51 0.00
CA LEU A 52 33.35 -6.23 -1.23
C LEU A 52 34.28 -7.44 -0.98
N LYS A 53 35.10 -7.38 0.08
CA LYS A 53 36.00 -8.48 0.46
C LYS A 53 35.34 -9.44 1.44
N ASP A 54 34.58 -8.91 2.39
CA ASP A 54 33.81 -9.68 3.37
C ASP A 54 32.52 -8.94 3.71
N ILE A 55 31.40 -9.44 3.20
CA ILE A 55 30.07 -8.84 3.33
C ILE A 55 29.54 -8.80 4.77
N LEU A 56 30.16 -9.58 5.67
CA LEU A 56 29.83 -9.67 7.10
C LEU A 56 30.93 -9.08 8.00
N ALA A 57 31.92 -8.39 7.41
CA ALA A 57 32.97 -7.71 8.16
C ALA A 57 32.38 -6.59 9.02
N VAL A 58 32.89 -6.47 10.25
CA VAL A 58 32.55 -5.37 11.17
C VAL A 58 33.82 -4.71 11.68
N ASN A 59 33.82 -3.38 11.73
CA ASN A 59 34.91 -2.64 12.33
C ASN A 59 34.54 -2.15 13.74
N ARG A 60 34.91 -2.91 14.78
CA ARG A 60 34.65 -2.49 16.17
C ARG A 60 35.44 -1.23 16.58
N SER A 61 36.50 -0.87 15.86
CA SER A 61 37.30 0.31 16.18
C SER A 61 36.54 1.63 15.95
N ILE A 62 35.35 1.60 15.34
CA ILE A 62 34.50 2.78 15.16
C ILE A 62 33.73 3.16 16.43
N LEU A 63 33.58 2.22 17.37
CA LEU A 63 32.82 2.46 18.58
C LEU A 63 33.60 3.33 19.58
N GLN A 64 34.93 3.24 19.67
CA GLN A 64 35.79 4.10 20.51
C GLN A 64 35.14 4.70 21.79
N PRO A 65 34.60 3.89 22.71
CA PRO A 65 33.97 4.43 23.91
C PRO A 65 34.99 5.20 24.76
N PRO A 66 34.60 6.30 25.43
CA PRO A 66 35.50 7.12 26.25
C PRO A 66 36.23 6.36 27.36
N SER A 67 35.67 5.24 27.79
CA SER A 67 36.32 4.31 28.73
C SER A 67 35.85 2.89 28.48
N ALA A 68 36.65 1.90 28.90
CA ALA A 68 36.26 0.49 28.86
C ALA A 68 35.02 0.15 29.72
N LYS A 69 34.60 1.06 30.61
CA LYS A 69 33.40 0.91 31.44
C LYS A 69 32.12 1.31 30.70
N CYS A 70 32.23 2.04 29.59
CA CYS A 70 31.07 2.44 28.80
C CYS A 70 30.47 1.24 28.05
N GLN A 71 29.24 0.88 28.37
CA GLN A 71 28.55 -0.25 27.75
C GLN A 71 27.28 0.21 27.02
N PRO A 72 27.03 -0.26 25.78
CA PRO A 72 25.81 0.07 25.07
C PRO A 72 24.63 -0.65 25.73
N PHE A 73 23.52 0.07 25.96
CA PHE A 73 22.31 -0.47 26.59
C PHE A 73 21.02 -0.26 25.77
N HIS A 74 21.05 0.60 24.74
CA HIS A 74 19.94 0.80 23.81
C HIS A 74 20.46 1.21 22.43
N LEU A 75 19.83 0.70 21.37
CA LEU A 75 20.10 1.07 19.99
C LEU A 75 18.78 1.33 19.25
N THR A 76 18.71 2.44 18.52
CA THR A 76 17.66 2.70 17.51
C THR A 76 18.29 2.76 16.13
N ALA A 77 17.78 1.98 15.18
CA ALA A 77 18.23 1.95 13.80
C ALA A 77 17.11 2.41 12.86
N ILE A 78 17.32 3.53 12.17
CA ILE A 78 16.45 4.00 11.08
C ILE A 78 17.09 3.58 9.76
N ILE A 79 16.45 2.66 9.04
CA ILE A 79 17.00 1.95 7.90
C ILE A 79 16.17 2.25 6.65
N ARG A 80 16.82 2.62 5.55
CA ARG A 80 16.20 2.67 4.23
C ARG A 80 16.04 1.26 3.68
N HIS A 81 14.94 0.97 2.98
CA HIS A 81 14.76 -0.29 2.27
C HIS A 81 15.95 -0.66 1.36
N GLY A 82 16.10 -1.96 1.11
CA GLY A 82 17.17 -2.50 0.27
C GLY A 82 16.97 -2.24 -1.22
N THR A 83 17.92 -2.75 -2.01
CA THR A 83 17.91 -2.66 -3.47
C THR A 83 16.60 -3.21 -4.05
N ARG A 84 16.05 -2.49 -5.02
CA ARG A 84 14.75 -2.77 -5.64
C ARG A 84 14.78 -2.51 -7.14
N TYR A 85 13.78 -3.05 -7.83
CA TYR A 85 13.47 -2.68 -9.21
C TYR A 85 13.11 -1.19 -9.34
N PRO A 86 13.22 -0.62 -10.55
CA PRO A 86 12.71 0.72 -10.85
C PRO A 86 11.22 0.86 -10.54
N THR A 87 10.76 2.09 -10.36
CA THR A 87 9.33 2.39 -10.33
C THR A 87 8.78 2.33 -11.75
N SER A 88 7.47 2.11 -11.91
CA SER A 88 6.83 2.08 -13.24
C SER A 88 7.04 3.37 -14.03
N LYS A 89 7.11 4.52 -13.34
CA LYS A 89 7.46 5.81 -13.96
C LYS A 89 8.85 5.74 -14.64
N ASN A 90 9.88 5.39 -13.88
CA ASN A 90 11.24 5.33 -14.42
C ASN A 90 11.36 4.23 -15.50
N ALA A 91 10.68 3.09 -15.33
CA ALA A 91 10.68 2.01 -16.33
C ALA A 91 10.12 2.50 -17.68
N LYS A 92 9.07 3.33 -17.68
CA LYS A 92 8.51 3.95 -18.90
C LYS A 92 9.50 4.91 -19.56
N GLU A 93 10.15 5.77 -18.80
CA GLU A 93 11.18 6.70 -19.32
C GLU A 93 12.37 5.93 -19.92
N MET A 94 12.82 4.86 -19.26
CA MET A 94 13.86 3.96 -19.76
C MET A 94 13.43 3.21 -21.02
N GLN A 95 12.18 2.77 -21.11
CA GLN A 95 11.64 2.12 -22.30
C GLN A 95 11.56 3.09 -23.49
N GLN A 96 11.18 4.35 -23.26
CA GLN A 96 11.14 5.38 -24.30
C GLN A 96 12.54 5.65 -24.86
N LEU A 97 13.54 5.81 -23.99
CA LEU A 97 14.93 5.94 -24.40
C LEU A 97 15.39 4.71 -25.21
N TYR A 98 15.14 3.50 -24.72
CA TYR A 98 15.54 2.27 -25.40
C TYR A 98 14.94 2.18 -26.80
N ASN A 99 13.64 2.46 -26.96
CA ASN A 99 12.98 2.46 -28.26
C ASN A 99 13.58 3.50 -29.22
N MET A 100 13.91 4.68 -28.72
CA MET A 100 14.58 5.72 -29.51
C MET A 100 15.98 5.26 -29.97
N VAL A 101 16.75 4.63 -29.09
CA VAL A 101 18.08 4.07 -29.44
C VAL A 101 17.95 2.98 -30.50
N LEU A 102 16.95 2.10 -30.41
CA LEU A 102 16.73 1.04 -31.41
C LEU A 102 16.38 1.55 -32.81
N HIS A 103 15.70 2.69 -32.91
CA HIS A 103 15.17 3.19 -34.19
C HIS A 103 15.99 4.31 -34.82
N ASN A 104 16.71 5.08 -34.01
CA ASN A 104 17.35 6.32 -34.46
C ASN A 104 18.87 6.34 -34.29
N ALA A 105 19.45 5.52 -33.41
CA ALA A 105 20.89 5.55 -33.15
C ALA A 105 21.69 4.95 -34.32
N THR A 106 22.73 5.68 -34.75
CA THR A 106 23.59 5.31 -35.89
C THR A 106 25.06 5.14 -35.52
N GLY A 107 25.41 5.27 -34.23
CA GLY A 107 26.80 5.06 -33.78
C GLY A 107 27.29 3.63 -34.06
N GLU A 108 28.60 3.49 -34.32
CA GLU A 108 29.23 2.21 -34.69
C GLU A 108 29.96 1.53 -33.53
N GLU A 109 29.89 2.12 -32.33
CA GLU A 109 30.57 1.62 -31.14
C GLU A 109 30.04 0.25 -30.68
N SER A 110 30.94 -0.61 -30.20
CA SER A 110 30.61 -2.00 -29.81
C SER A 110 29.55 -2.10 -28.71
N TRP A 111 29.59 -1.21 -27.70
CA TRP A 111 28.58 -1.16 -26.63
C TRP A 111 27.19 -0.75 -27.13
N LEU A 112 27.12 0.05 -28.20
CA LEU A 112 25.85 0.45 -28.80
C LEU A 112 25.26 -0.71 -29.62
N GLN A 113 26.12 -1.44 -30.34
CA GLN A 113 25.72 -2.67 -31.03
C GLN A 113 25.22 -3.72 -30.02
N GLU A 114 25.84 -3.82 -28.85
CA GLU A 114 25.34 -4.66 -27.76
C GLU A 114 23.93 -4.24 -27.32
N ILE A 115 23.68 -2.94 -27.10
CA ILE A 115 22.35 -2.41 -26.76
C ILE A 115 21.31 -2.78 -27.84
N GLN A 116 21.67 -2.63 -29.12
CA GLN A 116 20.74 -2.85 -30.23
C GLN A 116 20.48 -4.32 -30.54
N SER A 117 21.49 -5.18 -30.42
CA SER A 117 21.41 -6.58 -30.88
C SER A 117 21.24 -7.59 -29.76
N GLN A 118 21.84 -7.36 -28.58
CA GLN A 118 21.92 -8.35 -27.49
C GLN A 118 21.13 -7.95 -26.24
N TRP A 119 21.24 -6.69 -25.81
CA TRP A 119 20.54 -6.19 -24.64
C TRP A 119 19.03 -6.15 -24.89
N ARG A 120 18.22 -6.44 -23.87
CA ARG A 120 16.75 -6.37 -23.94
C ARG A 120 16.20 -5.67 -22.73
N MET A 121 15.25 -4.76 -22.96
CA MET A 121 14.51 -4.12 -21.88
C MET A 121 13.70 -5.18 -21.13
N TRP A 122 14.05 -5.39 -19.87
CA TRP A 122 13.53 -6.46 -19.03
C TRP A 122 12.81 -5.92 -17.78
N TYR A 123 12.84 -4.60 -17.55
CA TYR A 123 12.01 -3.96 -16.54
C TYR A 123 10.57 -3.88 -17.02
N THR A 124 9.68 -4.63 -16.37
CA THR A 124 8.25 -4.66 -16.66
C THR A 124 7.46 -3.87 -15.62
N GLU A 125 6.24 -3.45 -15.96
CA GLU A 125 5.40 -2.65 -15.05
C GLU A 125 5.03 -3.40 -13.76
N ASP A 126 4.97 -4.73 -13.77
CA ASP A 126 4.66 -5.54 -12.58
C ASP A 126 5.81 -5.60 -11.56
N MET A 127 7.01 -5.16 -11.94
CA MET A 127 8.17 -5.07 -11.06
C MET A 127 8.16 -3.83 -10.15
N ASP A 128 7.20 -2.90 -10.33
CA ASP A 128 7.10 -1.56 -9.69
C ASP A 128 7.67 -1.45 -8.27
N GLY A 129 8.94 -1.05 -8.18
CA GLY A 129 9.61 -0.81 -6.92
C GLY A 129 9.73 -2.02 -5.98
N ARG A 130 9.55 -3.25 -6.48
CA ARG A 130 9.65 -4.51 -5.72
C ARG A 130 11.10 -4.76 -5.28
N LEU A 131 11.27 -5.16 -4.03
CA LEU A 131 12.57 -5.55 -3.47
C LEU A 131 13.15 -6.71 -4.29
N VAL A 132 14.40 -6.60 -4.70
CA VAL A 132 15.11 -7.69 -5.41
C VAL A 132 15.86 -8.57 -4.44
N GLN A 133 16.32 -9.74 -4.88
CA GLN A 133 17.10 -10.65 -4.03
C GLN A 133 18.33 -9.97 -3.42
N LYS A 134 19.01 -9.11 -4.19
CA LYS A 134 20.12 -8.31 -3.66
C LYS A 134 19.70 -7.47 -2.44
N GLY A 135 18.53 -6.84 -2.48
CA GLY A 135 17.98 -6.08 -1.34
C GLY A 135 17.61 -6.98 -0.16
N VAL A 136 17.16 -8.21 -0.40
CA VAL A 136 16.94 -9.20 0.67
C VAL A 136 18.24 -9.50 1.39
N GLU A 137 19.29 -9.85 0.65
CA GLU A 137 20.61 -10.17 1.22
C GLU A 137 21.25 -8.97 1.94
N GLU A 138 21.11 -7.76 1.40
CA GLU A 138 21.62 -6.54 2.05
C GLU A 138 21.09 -6.39 3.49
N LEU A 139 19.79 -6.59 3.69
CA LEU A 139 19.16 -6.43 5.00
C LEU A 139 19.45 -7.59 5.94
N LYS A 140 19.55 -8.82 5.42
CA LYS A 140 20.02 -9.98 6.20
C LYS A 140 21.44 -9.75 6.71
N HIS A 141 22.35 -9.37 5.82
CA HIS A 141 23.74 -9.11 6.17
C HIS A 141 23.88 -7.93 7.12
N LEU A 142 23.11 -6.85 6.94
CA LEU A 142 23.07 -5.73 7.87
C LEU A 142 22.66 -6.19 9.28
N ALA A 143 21.61 -7.02 9.40
CA ALA A 143 21.19 -7.57 10.67
C ALA A 143 22.30 -8.37 11.38
N ILE A 144 23.01 -9.22 10.63
CA ILE A 144 24.14 -10.01 11.13
C ILE A 144 25.30 -9.11 11.56
N ARG A 145 25.65 -8.09 10.76
CA ARG A 145 26.72 -7.14 11.12
C ARG A 145 26.38 -6.35 12.37
N LEU A 146 25.14 -5.86 12.51
CA LEU A 146 24.71 -5.18 13.73
C LEU A 146 24.73 -6.11 14.94
N SER A 147 24.32 -7.37 14.78
CA SER A 147 24.43 -8.40 15.82
C SER A 147 25.88 -8.62 16.27
N LYS A 148 26.81 -8.72 15.32
CA LYS A 148 28.25 -8.80 15.63
C LYS A 148 28.75 -7.54 16.31
N LEU A 149 28.32 -6.35 15.90
CA LEU A 149 28.81 -5.08 16.42
C LEU A 149 28.30 -4.81 17.85
N PHE A 150 27.02 -5.13 18.12
CA PHE A 150 26.33 -4.89 19.40
C PHE A 150 25.76 -6.18 20.01
N PRO A 151 26.61 -7.17 20.35
CA PRO A 151 26.16 -8.49 20.80
C PRO A 151 25.41 -8.46 22.15
N SER A 152 25.60 -7.42 22.96
CA SER A 152 24.85 -7.22 24.22
C SER A 152 23.41 -6.74 23.99
N LEU A 153 23.11 -6.11 22.86
CA LEU A 153 21.80 -5.55 22.52
C LEU A 153 21.02 -6.45 21.55
N ILE A 154 21.74 -7.09 20.63
CA ILE A 154 21.19 -7.90 19.55
C ILE A 154 21.67 -9.34 19.77
N SER A 155 20.87 -10.08 20.52
CA SER A 155 21.10 -11.49 20.85
C SER A 155 19.79 -12.27 20.73
N GLU A 156 19.90 -13.59 20.60
CA GLU A 156 18.74 -14.48 20.55
C GLU A 156 17.82 -14.26 21.76
N ASP A 157 18.38 -14.19 22.97
CA ASP A 157 17.62 -13.96 24.21
C ASP A 157 16.82 -12.64 24.17
N LYS A 158 17.41 -11.57 23.62
CA LYS A 158 16.74 -10.28 23.49
C LYS A 158 15.65 -10.29 22.42
N LEU A 159 15.88 -10.99 21.32
CA LEU A 159 14.89 -11.18 20.26
C LEU A 159 13.69 -11.98 20.79
N ARG A 160 13.95 -13.15 21.40
CA ARG A 160 12.92 -14.03 22.00
C ARG A 160 12.18 -13.38 23.15
N GLY A 161 12.87 -12.60 23.98
CA GLY A 161 12.28 -11.85 25.10
C GLY A 161 11.50 -10.60 24.69
N GLY A 162 11.39 -10.30 23.39
CA GLY A 162 10.62 -9.16 22.90
C GLY A 162 11.26 -7.79 23.15
N TYR A 163 12.56 -7.75 23.46
CA TYR A 163 13.34 -6.51 23.64
C TYR A 163 13.82 -5.91 22.31
N ILE A 164 13.60 -6.61 21.20
CA ILE A 164 13.84 -6.10 19.84
C ILE A 164 12.50 -5.73 19.20
N LYS A 165 12.33 -4.48 18.79
CA LYS A 165 11.09 -3.98 18.15
C LYS A 165 11.32 -3.68 16.67
N PHE A 166 10.36 -4.05 15.83
CA PHE A 166 10.38 -3.80 14.39
C PHE A 166 9.22 -2.89 13.99
N ILE A 167 9.53 -1.83 13.25
CA ILE A 167 8.57 -0.86 12.73
C ILE A 167 8.91 -0.64 11.24
N THR A 168 7.90 -0.55 10.38
CA THR A 168 8.09 -0.36 8.95
C THR A 168 7.03 0.55 8.34
N SER A 169 7.34 1.20 7.22
CA SER A 169 6.29 1.76 6.35
C SER A 169 5.49 0.65 5.66
N SER A 170 4.30 1.00 5.17
CA SER A 170 3.36 0.11 4.46
C SER A 170 3.81 -0.28 3.04
N LYS A 171 4.87 0.33 2.50
CA LYS A 171 5.38 -0.02 1.17
C LYS A 171 5.99 -1.42 1.21
N HIS A 172 5.59 -2.28 0.26
CA HIS A 172 6.04 -3.68 0.16
C HIS A 172 7.57 -3.84 0.23
N ARG A 173 8.33 -2.94 -0.41
CA ARG A 173 9.80 -2.94 -0.33
C ARG A 173 10.35 -2.74 1.08
N CYS A 174 9.68 -1.97 1.93
CA CYS A 174 10.06 -1.73 3.32
C CYS A 174 9.63 -2.88 4.22
N VAL A 175 8.40 -3.39 4.02
CA VAL A 175 7.92 -4.61 4.70
C VAL A 175 8.86 -5.78 4.40
N ASN A 176 9.15 -6.05 3.13
CA ASN A 176 10.07 -7.12 2.73
C ASN A 176 11.50 -6.90 3.24
N SER A 177 11.96 -5.64 3.33
CA SER A 177 13.26 -5.31 3.93
C SER A 177 13.28 -5.64 5.43
N THR A 178 12.19 -5.34 6.15
CA THR A 178 12.02 -5.69 7.58
C THR A 178 11.99 -7.20 7.78
N LEU A 179 11.25 -7.92 6.94
CA LEU A 179 11.22 -9.39 6.95
C LEU A 179 12.61 -9.98 6.66
N SER A 180 13.36 -9.39 5.72
CA SER A 180 14.72 -9.81 5.40
C SER A 180 15.69 -9.55 6.56
N PHE A 181 15.56 -8.40 7.24
CA PHE A 181 16.35 -8.09 8.43
C PHE A 181 16.08 -9.10 9.56
N LYS A 182 14.79 -9.40 9.84
CA LYS A 182 14.41 -10.45 10.79
C LYS A 182 15.02 -11.80 10.39
N ALA A 183 14.89 -12.19 9.13
CA ALA A 183 15.43 -13.44 8.60
C ALA A 183 16.94 -13.54 8.82
N GLY A 184 17.70 -12.44 8.69
CA GLY A 184 19.13 -12.42 8.99
C GLY A 184 19.45 -12.77 10.44
N LEU A 185 18.63 -12.34 11.40
CA LEU A 185 18.79 -12.69 12.81
C LEU A 185 18.35 -14.13 13.10
N THR A 186 17.18 -14.55 12.58
CA THR A 186 16.65 -15.89 12.84
C THR A 186 17.50 -16.97 12.19
N GLU A 187 18.03 -16.74 10.98
CA GLU A 187 18.97 -17.66 10.32
C GLU A 187 20.31 -17.73 11.05
N LEU A 188 20.83 -16.59 11.55
CA LEU A 188 22.08 -16.56 12.32
C LEU A 188 22.01 -17.42 13.59
N TRP A 189 20.85 -17.46 14.24
CA TRP A 189 20.62 -18.20 15.48
C TRP A 189 19.83 -19.51 15.28
N ALA A 190 19.59 -19.91 14.03
CA ALA A 190 18.80 -21.10 13.68
C ALA A 190 17.42 -21.17 14.37
N ILE A 191 16.75 -20.03 14.54
CA ILE A 191 15.41 -19.92 15.11
C ILE A 191 14.40 -20.34 14.03
N THR A 192 13.70 -21.45 14.27
CA THR A 192 12.64 -21.97 13.38
C THR A 192 11.31 -22.17 14.10
N ASP A 193 11.28 -21.93 15.39
CA ASP A 193 10.21 -22.25 16.33
C ASP A 193 9.41 -21.02 16.79
N GLN A 194 9.82 -19.81 16.39
CA GLN A 194 9.21 -18.56 16.81
C GLN A 194 9.28 -17.49 15.70
N ASP A 195 8.14 -16.84 15.47
CA ASP A 195 8.04 -15.65 14.63
C ASP A 195 8.04 -14.36 15.46
N PHE A 196 8.54 -13.28 14.87
CA PHE A 196 8.68 -11.97 15.54
C PHE A 196 7.85 -10.89 14.83
N ASP A 197 6.92 -10.26 15.53
CA ASP A 197 6.04 -9.26 14.92
C ASP A 197 6.77 -7.98 14.49
N HIS A 198 6.12 -7.23 13.60
CA HIS A 198 6.50 -5.87 13.24
C HIS A 198 5.27 -4.97 13.11
N ALA A 199 5.40 -3.70 13.48
CA ALA A 199 4.33 -2.72 13.34
C ALA A 199 4.46 -1.95 12.00
N ILE A 200 3.35 -1.81 11.28
CA ILE A 200 3.28 -0.90 10.13
C ILE A 200 2.85 0.48 10.62
N ASN A 201 3.69 1.50 10.43
CA ASN A 201 3.42 2.86 10.91
C ASN A 201 3.84 3.93 9.88
N ASP A 202 2.91 4.31 9.01
CA ASP A 202 3.16 5.34 7.99
C ASP A 202 3.18 6.76 8.54
N SER A 203 2.56 7.05 9.70
CA SER A 203 2.65 8.39 10.29
C SER A 203 4.08 8.71 10.72
N VAL A 204 4.83 7.71 11.20
CA VAL A 204 6.24 7.84 11.58
C VAL A 204 7.19 7.56 10.41
N MET A 205 6.89 6.59 9.55
CA MET A 205 7.84 6.15 8.50
C MET A 205 7.61 6.81 7.14
N ARG A 206 6.45 7.45 6.93
CA ARG A 206 6.05 8.17 5.70
C ARG A 206 5.40 9.52 6.01
N PHE A 207 5.83 10.18 7.09
CA PHE A 207 5.35 11.51 7.51
C PHE A 207 5.26 12.54 6.37
N PHE A 208 6.15 12.44 5.39
CA PHE A 208 6.23 13.34 4.26
C PHE A 208 5.07 13.22 3.26
N ASP A 209 4.34 12.10 3.26
CA ASP A 209 3.12 11.94 2.47
C ASP A 209 1.91 12.56 3.20
N HIS A 210 2.06 12.85 4.49
CA HIS A 210 0.99 13.31 5.38
C HIS A 210 1.15 14.76 5.83
N CYS A 211 2.36 15.33 5.83
CA CYS A 211 2.54 16.75 6.16
C CYS A 211 2.02 17.65 5.03
N THR A 212 0.81 18.19 5.22
CA THR A 212 0.13 19.05 4.23
C THR A 212 0.96 20.26 3.82
N ARG A 213 1.60 20.95 4.76
CA ARG A 213 2.47 22.11 4.45
C ARG A 213 3.61 21.75 3.52
N TYR A 214 4.35 20.68 3.83
CA TYR A 214 5.43 20.16 2.99
C TYR A 214 4.91 19.80 1.59
N VAL A 215 3.79 19.08 1.53
CA VAL A 215 3.18 18.64 0.26
C VAL A 215 2.77 19.85 -0.58
N GLN A 216 2.21 20.90 0.01
CA GLN A 216 1.75 22.09 -0.70
C GLN A 216 2.88 23.05 -1.09
N GLU A 217 3.77 23.36 -0.15
CA GLU A 217 4.83 24.37 -0.34
C GLU A 217 6.00 23.84 -1.17
N VAL A 218 6.24 22.52 -1.16
CA VAL A 218 7.42 21.90 -1.79
C VAL A 218 7.05 20.80 -2.77
N ASP A 219 6.40 19.71 -2.34
CA ASP A 219 6.23 18.51 -3.21
C ASP A 219 5.37 18.79 -4.45
N ASN A 220 4.29 19.57 -4.29
CA ASN A 220 3.39 19.99 -5.37
C ASN A 220 3.72 21.37 -5.95
N ASN A 221 4.75 22.04 -5.45
CA ASN A 221 5.16 23.38 -5.90
C ASN A 221 6.34 23.29 -6.87
N SER A 222 6.06 23.38 -8.17
CA SER A 222 7.11 23.37 -9.19
C SER A 222 8.14 24.51 -9.06
N SER A 223 7.76 25.63 -8.44
CA SER A 223 8.67 26.76 -8.17
C SER A 223 9.66 26.46 -7.05
N ALA A 224 9.27 25.59 -6.10
CA ALA A 224 10.16 25.12 -5.04
C ALA A 224 11.35 24.30 -5.60
N LEU A 225 11.17 23.75 -6.79
CA LEU A 225 12.15 22.96 -7.52
C LEU A 225 12.82 23.76 -8.66
N SER A 226 12.69 25.09 -8.65
CA SER A 226 13.19 25.97 -9.72
C SER A 226 14.71 25.88 -9.94
N GLU A 227 15.50 25.73 -8.87
CA GLU A 227 16.95 25.55 -8.98
C GLU A 227 17.32 24.29 -9.76
N ILE A 228 16.57 23.21 -9.62
CA ILE A 228 16.80 21.97 -10.37
C ILE A 228 16.53 22.21 -11.85
N ASN A 229 15.42 22.90 -12.17
CA ASN A 229 15.06 23.19 -13.56
C ASN A 229 16.10 24.12 -14.22
N LYS A 230 16.57 25.15 -13.50
CA LYS A 230 17.64 26.04 -13.98
C LYS A 230 18.92 25.25 -14.28
N PHE A 231 19.34 24.36 -13.37
CA PHE A 231 20.54 23.54 -13.57
C PHE A 231 20.38 22.57 -14.73
N ARG A 232 19.23 21.89 -14.85
CA ARG A 232 18.93 20.97 -15.96
C ARG A 232 18.89 21.65 -17.33
N GLN A 233 18.58 22.94 -17.38
CA GLN A 233 18.63 23.75 -18.61
C GLN A 233 19.99 24.46 -18.82
N GLY A 234 20.86 24.37 -17.82
CA GLY A 234 22.17 25.00 -17.78
C GLY A 234 23.19 24.36 -18.73
N PRO A 235 24.36 25.01 -18.88
CA PRO A 235 25.41 24.56 -19.80
C PRO A 235 25.99 23.19 -19.41
N GLU A 236 26.03 22.84 -18.13
CA GLU A 236 26.56 21.57 -17.63
C GLU A 236 25.73 20.39 -18.13
N MET A 237 24.41 20.43 -17.93
CA MET A 237 23.51 19.36 -18.39
C MET A 237 23.36 19.35 -19.91
N ARG A 238 23.44 20.51 -20.57
CA ARG A 238 23.47 20.59 -22.04
C ARG A 238 24.68 19.86 -22.62
N ARG A 239 25.86 20.04 -22.02
CA ARG A 239 27.07 19.31 -22.42
C ARG A 239 26.87 17.79 -22.32
N VAL A 240 26.21 17.32 -21.26
CA VAL A 240 25.90 15.90 -21.07
C VAL A 240 24.95 15.39 -22.16
N THR A 241 23.85 16.09 -22.43
CA THR A 241 22.88 15.66 -23.46
C THR A 241 23.44 15.72 -24.88
N GLU A 242 24.25 16.74 -25.22
CA GLU A 242 24.99 16.83 -26.49
C GLU A 242 25.94 15.66 -26.66
N LYS A 243 26.67 15.29 -25.59
CA LYS A 243 27.60 14.17 -25.63
C LYS A 243 26.90 12.83 -25.78
N ILE A 244 25.77 12.62 -25.11
CA ILE A 244 24.92 11.42 -25.28
C ILE A 244 24.45 11.34 -26.73
N ALA A 245 23.93 12.44 -27.29
CA ALA A 245 23.46 12.46 -28.67
C ALA A 245 24.57 12.11 -29.67
N ASN A 246 25.77 12.68 -29.48
CA ASN A 246 26.94 12.39 -30.30
C ASN A 246 27.37 10.92 -30.20
N ARG A 247 27.42 10.36 -28.98
CA ARG A 247 27.81 8.94 -28.75
C ARG A 247 26.80 7.95 -29.34
N LEU A 248 25.51 8.29 -29.33
CA LEU A 248 24.46 7.48 -29.94
C LEU A 248 24.36 7.69 -31.47
N GLY A 249 24.98 8.73 -32.03
CA GLY A 249 24.79 9.12 -33.42
C GLY A 249 23.35 9.54 -33.73
N VAL A 250 22.70 10.29 -32.83
CA VAL A 250 21.34 10.82 -33.02
C VAL A 250 21.34 12.35 -33.07
N GLN A 251 20.29 12.94 -33.62
CA GLN A 251 20.11 14.39 -33.53
C GLN A 251 19.95 14.82 -32.07
N TYR A 252 20.67 15.86 -31.67
CA TYR A 252 20.61 16.43 -30.31
C TYR A 252 19.17 16.72 -29.84
N SER A 253 18.30 17.19 -30.74
CA SER A 253 16.89 17.49 -30.45
C SER A 253 16.07 16.28 -29.97
N LEU A 254 16.56 15.05 -30.18
CA LEU A 254 15.91 13.83 -29.74
C LEU A 254 16.26 13.45 -28.28
N ILE A 255 17.32 14.02 -27.70
CA ILE A 255 17.76 13.71 -26.34
C ILE A 255 17.27 14.77 -25.36
N THR A 256 16.32 14.40 -24.50
CA THR A 256 15.84 15.24 -23.41
C THR A 256 16.68 15.04 -22.13
N GLN A 257 16.56 15.95 -21.16
CA GLN A 257 17.20 15.74 -19.86
C GLN A 257 16.64 14.50 -19.13
N ASP A 258 15.34 14.20 -19.29
CA ASP A 258 14.74 13.01 -18.68
C ASP A 258 15.26 11.72 -19.34
N MET A 259 15.57 11.74 -20.64
CA MET A 259 16.26 10.63 -21.31
C MET A 259 17.70 10.46 -20.83
N ALA A 260 18.42 11.55 -20.54
CA ALA A 260 19.75 11.46 -19.93
C ALA A 260 19.69 10.82 -18.53
N ASP A 261 18.74 11.25 -17.68
CA ASP A 261 18.48 10.63 -16.37
C ASP A 261 18.11 9.14 -16.54
N ALA A 262 17.27 8.81 -17.52
CA ALA A 262 16.87 7.42 -17.80
C ALA A 262 18.05 6.54 -18.22
N ALA A 263 18.96 7.04 -19.05
CA ALA A 263 20.15 6.29 -19.46
C ALA A 263 21.09 6.05 -18.26
N PHE A 264 21.24 7.06 -17.40
CA PHE A 264 22.02 6.94 -16.16
C PHE A 264 21.37 5.92 -15.20
N TYR A 265 20.04 5.91 -15.10
CA TYR A 265 19.31 4.92 -14.32
C TYR A 265 19.37 3.51 -14.90
N LEU A 266 19.37 3.32 -16.22
CA LEU A 266 19.57 1.99 -16.83
C LEU A 266 20.91 1.40 -16.39
N CYS A 267 21.97 2.20 -16.46
CA CYS A 267 23.29 1.82 -15.94
C CYS A 267 23.24 1.50 -14.43
N ALA A 268 22.71 2.41 -13.61
CA ALA A 268 22.69 2.24 -12.16
C ALA A 268 21.85 1.04 -11.68
N TYR A 269 20.62 0.88 -12.20
CA TYR A 269 19.76 -0.24 -11.81
C TYR A 269 20.30 -1.59 -12.29
N GLU A 270 20.86 -1.66 -13.49
CA GLU A 270 21.40 -2.92 -13.99
C GLU A 270 22.64 -3.34 -13.19
N PHE A 271 23.54 -2.39 -12.91
CA PHE A 271 24.68 -2.65 -12.04
C PHE A 271 24.27 -3.06 -10.62
N THR A 272 23.33 -2.34 -10.01
CA THR A 272 22.91 -2.63 -8.63
C THR A 272 22.15 -3.94 -8.49
N ILE A 273 21.38 -4.35 -9.51
CA ILE A 273 20.56 -5.57 -9.44
C ILE A 273 21.34 -6.80 -9.93
N LYS A 274 22.09 -6.69 -11.03
CA LYS A 274 22.78 -7.83 -11.66
C LYS A 274 24.28 -7.89 -11.37
N ALA A 275 24.87 -6.85 -10.78
CA ALA A 275 26.31 -6.73 -10.57
C ALA A 275 27.13 -6.81 -11.87
N VAL A 276 26.61 -6.23 -12.97
CA VAL A 276 27.29 -6.18 -14.27
C VAL A 276 27.54 -4.73 -14.70
N ASN A 277 28.62 -4.51 -15.45
CA ASN A 277 28.89 -3.24 -16.10
C ASN A 277 27.99 -3.10 -17.34
N SER A 278 26.84 -2.43 -17.18
CA SER A 278 25.86 -2.26 -18.25
C SER A 278 26.45 -1.50 -19.45
N PRO A 279 26.12 -1.86 -20.70
CA PRO A 279 26.57 -1.08 -21.87
C PRO A 279 26.04 0.36 -21.83
N TRP A 280 24.94 0.62 -21.12
CA TRP A 280 24.42 1.96 -20.88
C TRP A 280 25.37 2.86 -20.07
N CYS A 281 26.28 2.28 -19.28
CA CYS A 281 27.28 3.04 -18.52
C CYS A 281 28.32 3.72 -19.43
N GLN A 282 28.53 3.22 -20.65
CA GLN A 282 29.48 3.75 -21.63
C GLN A 282 29.04 5.10 -22.23
N LEU A 283 27.81 5.54 -21.96
CA LEU A 283 27.33 6.87 -22.35
C LEU A 283 27.96 8.00 -21.54
N PHE A 284 28.53 7.70 -20.37
CA PHE A 284 28.98 8.68 -19.39
C PHE A 284 30.45 8.50 -19.05
N ASP A 285 31.16 9.60 -18.84
CA ASP A 285 32.42 9.59 -18.08
C ASP A 285 32.24 10.17 -16.67
N GLU A 286 33.33 10.24 -15.92
CA GLU A 286 33.33 10.74 -14.54
C GLU A 286 32.86 12.21 -14.45
N GLU A 287 33.17 13.05 -15.44
CA GLU A 287 32.72 14.46 -15.45
C GLU A 287 31.23 14.58 -15.74
N ASP A 288 30.67 13.71 -16.59
CA ASP A 288 29.23 13.64 -16.81
C ASP A 288 28.50 13.11 -15.56
N ALA A 289 29.06 12.08 -14.91
CA ALA A 289 28.50 11.49 -13.71
C ALA A 289 28.47 12.49 -12.53
N LYS A 290 29.51 13.34 -12.37
CA LYS A 290 29.52 14.43 -11.39
C LYS A 290 28.42 15.46 -11.62
N VAL A 291 28.14 15.80 -12.89
CA VAL A 291 27.06 16.73 -13.25
C VAL A 291 25.70 16.13 -12.90
N ILE A 292 25.45 14.88 -13.26
CA ILE A 292 24.19 14.19 -12.95
C ILE A 292 24.04 13.99 -11.43
N GLU A 293 25.12 13.66 -10.73
CA GLU A 293 25.14 13.55 -9.28
C GLU A 293 24.74 14.87 -8.63
N TYR A 294 25.31 15.98 -9.09
CA TYR A 294 24.95 17.30 -8.59
C TYR A 294 23.50 17.66 -8.91
N ALA A 295 22.98 17.33 -10.09
CA ALA A 295 21.58 17.54 -10.44
C ALA A 295 20.63 16.78 -9.51
N SER A 296 20.98 15.53 -9.16
CA SER A 296 20.21 14.72 -8.22
C SER A 296 20.39 15.19 -6.77
N ASP A 297 21.57 15.64 -6.36
CA ASP A 297 21.78 16.23 -5.04
C ASP A 297 21.00 17.54 -4.88
N LEU A 298 21.02 18.40 -5.91
CA LEU A 298 20.22 19.62 -5.94
C LEU A 298 18.72 19.27 -5.83
N ARG A 299 18.28 18.17 -6.47
CA ARG A 299 16.91 17.68 -6.33
C ARG A 299 16.57 17.33 -4.90
N GLU A 300 17.38 16.49 -4.26
CA GLU A 300 17.12 16.06 -2.89
C GLU A 300 17.33 17.21 -1.88
N TYR A 301 18.26 18.14 -2.13
CA TYR A 301 18.50 19.32 -1.30
C TYR A 301 17.26 20.20 -1.24
N TRP A 302 16.70 20.57 -2.40
CA TRP A 302 15.53 21.45 -2.47
C TRP A 302 14.23 20.75 -2.14
N LYS A 303 14.13 19.45 -2.44
CA LYS A 303 12.91 18.67 -2.20
C LYS A 303 12.80 18.12 -0.79
N ARG A 304 13.89 17.65 -0.17
CA ARG A 304 13.87 16.84 1.06
C ARG A 304 14.87 17.27 2.12
N GLY A 305 15.86 18.08 1.73
CA GLY A 305 16.92 18.58 2.62
C GLY A 305 16.81 20.07 2.90
N TYR A 306 17.95 20.76 2.96
CA TYR A 306 18.09 22.13 3.45
C TYR A 306 17.50 23.25 2.58
N GLY A 307 16.85 22.94 1.45
CA GLY A 307 16.26 23.98 0.60
C GLY A 307 15.16 24.79 1.28
N TYR A 308 14.31 24.13 2.08
CA TYR A 308 13.21 24.75 2.81
C TYR A 308 13.14 24.21 4.24
N ASP A 309 12.83 25.07 5.20
CA ASP A 309 12.68 24.71 6.61
C ASP A 309 11.65 23.57 6.83
N ILE A 310 10.55 23.58 6.06
CA ILE A 310 9.50 22.58 6.15
C ILE A 310 9.95 21.17 5.71
N ASN A 311 11.00 21.07 4.89
CA ASN A 311 11.53 19.78 4.43
C ASN A 311 12.02 18.97 5.63
N SER A 312 12.93 19.54 6.44
CA SER A 312 13.44 18.91 7.66
C SER A 312 12.35 18.78 8.73
N LYS A 313 11.55 19.83 8.94
CA LYS A 313 10.50 19.84 9.98
C LYS A 313 9.39 18.81 9.74
N SER A 314 9.17 18.38 8.49
CA SER A 314 8.24 17.29 8.19
C SER A 314 8.57 16.01 8.98
N SER A 315 9.84 15.82 9.38
CA SER A 315 10.30 14.68 10.18
C SER A 315 10.18 14.84 11.70
N CYS A 316 9.59 15.94 12.21
CA CYS A 316 9.39 16.15 13.66
C CYS A 316 8.79 14.92 14.35
N ILE A 317 7.80 14.26 13.75
CA ILE A 317 7.15 13.08 14.34
C ILE A 317 8.12 11.89 14.52
N LEU A 318 9.01 11.67 13.54
CA LEU A 318 10.05 10.63 13.65
C LEU A 318 11.13 11.05 14.65
N PHE A 319 11.53 12.33 14.64
CA PHE A 319 12.46 12.88 15.63
C PHE A 319 11.96 12.68 17.06
N HIS A 320 10.69 12.98 17.33
CA HIS A 320 10.09 12.76 18.64
C HIS A 320 9.96 11.28 18.99
N ASP A 321 9.56 10.40 18.07
CA ASP A 321 9.51 8.95 18.34
C ASP A 321 10.89 8.42 18.76
N VAL A 322 11.95 8.81 18.02
CA VAL A 322 13.33 8.44 18.33
C VAL A 322 13.77 8.96 19.70
N PHE A 323 13.59 10.26 19.98
CA PHE A 323 14.03 10.84 21.26
C PHE A 323 13.19 10.36 22.44
N ASN A 324 11.91 10.04 22.25
CA ASN A 324 11.08 9.44 23.30
C ASN A 324 11.60 8.06 23.68
N ARG A 325 12.03 7.23 22.72
CA ARG A 325 12.65 5.92 22.99
C ARG A 325 13.98 6.06 23.71
N LEU A 326 14.84 6.96 23.24
CA LEU A 326 16.12 7.26 23.88
C LEU A 326 15.91 7.74 25.34
N ASN A 327 14.97 8.66 25.57
CA ASN A 327 14.65 9.17 26.91
C ASN A 327 14.09 8.08 27.83
N LYS A 328 13.21 7.22 27.30
CA LYS A 328 12.65 6.08 28.05
C LYS A 328 13.74 5.08 28.44
N ALA A 329 14.61 4.69 27.52
CA ALA A 329 15.71 3.79 27.81
C ALA A 329 16.69 4.39 28.83
N ALA A 330 16.99 5.69 28.69
CA ALA A 330 17.84 6.42 29.64
C ALA A 330 17.25 6.47 31.06
N SER A 331 15.92 6.66 31.20
CA SER A 331 15.25 6.70 32.50
C SER A 331 15.16 5.32 33.16
N GLU A 332 14.86 4.27 32.38
CA GLU A 332 14.88 2.88 32.83
C GLU A 332 16.28 2.51 33.35
N ASN A 333 17.33 2.81 32.57
CA ASN A 333 18.72 2.53 32.96
C ASN A 333 19.14 3.29 34.24
N LYS A 334 18.87 4.61 34.32
CA LYS A 334 19.19 5.40 35.53
C LYS A 334 18.47 4.90 36.79
N SER A 335 17.29 4.32 36.63
CA SER A 335 16.49 3.76 37.73
C SER A 335 16.91 2.34 38.13
N GLY A 336 17.93 1.77 37.47
CA GLY A 336 18.34 0.38 37.65
C GLY A 336 17.29 -0.64 37.15
N GLN A 337 16.32 -0.20 36.36
CA GLN A 337 15.32 -1.07 35.75
C GLN A 337 15.89 -1.74 34.49
N GLN A 338 15.36 -2.90 34.15
CA GLN A 338 15.70 -3.55 32.89
C GLN A 338 15.12 -2.74 31.73
N VAL A 339 15.98 -2.34 30.79
CA VAL A 339 15.58 -1.60 29.60
C VAL A 339 14.62 -2.44 28.75
N THR A 340 13.45 -1.89 28.46
CA THR A 340 12.33 -2.61 27.81
C THR A 340 12.50 -2.78 26.30
N GLU A 341 13.21 -1.86 25.65
CA GLU A 341 13.59 -1.93 24.24
C GLU A 341 15.12 -1.85 24.13
N ALA A 342 15.80 -2.98 23.98
CA ALA A 342 17.25 -3.00 23.79
C ALA A 342 17.63 -2.58 22.36
N PHE A 343 16.81 -2.94 21.37
CA PHE A 343 17.02 -2.60 19.97
C PHE A 343 15.70 -2.27 19.26
N THR A 344 15.64 -1.15 18.55
CA THR A 344 14.50 -0.78 17.72
C THR A 344 14.93 -0.61 16.27
N VAL A 345 14.27 -1.32 15.36
CA VAL A 345 14.51 -1.30 13.91
C VAL A 345 13.35 -0.61 13.21
N GLN A 346 13.62 0.48 12.50
CA GLN A 346 12.61 1.28 11.80
C GLN A 346 12.94 1.33 10.30
N VAL A 347 12.16 0.66 9.45
CA VAL A 347 12.44 0.56 8.01
C VAL A 347 11.55 1.47 7.15
N GLY A 348 12.18 2.39 6.41
CA GLY A 348 11.52 3.41 5.58
C GLY A 348 12.22 3.66 4.24
N HIS A 349 12.23 4.92 3.82
CA HIS A 349 12.71 5.39 2.52
C HIS A 349 13.92 6.32 2.67
N ALA A 350 14.59 6.64 1.54
CA ALA A 350 15.51 7.78 1.52
C ALA A 350 14.77 9.06 1.96
N ASP A 351 13.52 9.19 1.54
CA ASP A 351 12.57 10.24 1.92
C ASP A 351 12.21 10.26 3.41
N THR A 352 12.46 9.18 4.16
CA THR A 352 12.31 9.11 5.62
C THR A 352 13.58 9.57 6.31
N LEU A 353 14.73 9.07 5.85
CA LEU A 353 16.02 9.27 6.49
C LEU A 353 16.59 10.67 6.22
N LEU A 354 16.45 11.19 5.01
CA LEU A 354 17.01 12.48 4.62
C LEU A 354 16.45 13.66 5.41
N PRO A 355 15.12 13.84 5.54
CA PRO A 355 14.57 14.91 6.36
C PRO A 355 15.05 14.86 7.81
N LEU A 356 15.12 13.67 8.42
CA LEU A 356 15.62 13.50 9.78
C LEU A 356 17.10 13.89 9.90
N LEU A 357 17.96 13.43 8.97
CA LEU A 357 19.37 13.83 8.95
C LEU A 357 19.52 15.35 8.85
N THR A 358 18.69 15.99 8.01
CA THR A 358 18.73 17.44 7.87
C THR A 358 18.19 18.20 9.07
N LEU A 359 17.14 17.67 9.74
CA LEU A 359 16.60 18.22 10.98
C LEU A 359 17.62 18.16 12.12
N LEU A 360 18.43 17.10 12.16
CA LEU A 360 19.55 16.96 13.09
C LEU A 360 20.77 17.83 12.70
N GLY A 361 20.75 18.52 11.56
CA GLY A 361 21.83 19.40 11.12
C GLY A 361 22.99 18.70 10.41
N PHE A 362 22.91 17.39 10.12
CA PHE A 362 23.99 16.66 9.47
C PHE A 362 24.19 17.06 8.01
N PHE A 363 25.46 17.16 7.59
CA PHE A 363 25.86 17.45 6.20
C PHE A 363 25.36 18.79 5.64
N LYS A 364 25.15 19.78 6.52
CA LYS A 364 24.81 21.14 6.12
C LYS A 364 26.02 21.84 5.51
N ASP A 365 25.88 22.32 4.28
CA ASP A 365 26.91 23.10 3.61
C ASP A 365 26.93 24.56 4.09
N ASN A 366 28.13 25.17 4.12
CA ASN A 366 28.29 26.59 4.45
C ASN A 366 27.59 27.51 3.45
N VAL A 367 27.49 27.07 2.19
CA VAL A 367 26.81 27.78 1.11
C VAL A 367 25.75 26.84 0.54
N SER A 368 24.51 27.29 0.45
CA SER A 368 23.41 26.50 -0.09
C SER A 368 23.67 26.05 -1.52
N LEU A 369 23.37 24.77 -1.82
CA LEU A 369 23.43 24.23 -3.18
C LEU A 369 22.40 24.93 -4.06
N ASN A 370 22.83 25.43 -5.21
CA ASN A 370 21.96 26.07 -6.20
C ASN A 370 22.42 25.77 -7.63
N SER A 371 21.67 26.24 -8.62
CA SER A 371 21.94 26.00 -10.04
C SER A 371 23.22 26.65 -10.57
N SER A 372 23.77 27.65 -9.88
CA SER A 372 24.89 28.46 -10.37
C SER A 372 26.24 28.13 -9.73
N ASN A 373 26.26 27.33 -8.67
CA ASN A 373 27.47 27.07 -7.87
C ASN A 373 28.03 25.65 -8.01
N TYR A 374 27.66 24.88 -9.04
CA TYR A 374 28.24 23.55 -9.31
C TYR A 374 29.78 23.53 -9.25
N ALA A 375 30.41 24.47 -9.97
CA ALA A 375 31.87 24.54 -10.06
C ALA A 375 32.57 24.83 -8.70
N THR A 376 31.89 25.52 -7.79
CA THR A 376 32.42 25.83 -6.44
C THR A 376 31.95 24.85 -5.37
N GLN A 377 31.03 23.94 -5.69
CA GLN A 377 30.45 22.92 -4.79
C GLN A 377 30.99 21.50 -5.03
N THR A 378 32.23 21.39 -5.51
CA THR A 378 32.89 20.09 -5.78
C THR A 378 33.22 19.29 -4.51
N GLN A 379 33.29 19.96 -3.35
CA GLN A 379 33.55 19.36 -2.02
C GLN A 379 32.36 19.53 -1.06
N ARG A 380 31.14 19.66 -1.60
CA ARG A 380 29.90 19.75 -0.80
C ARG A 380 29.76 18.57 0.16
N SER A 381 29.23 18.86 1.35
CA SER A 381 28.87 17.88 2.37
C SER A 381 27.57 17.17 2.02
N PHE A 382 26.59 17.90 1.47
CA PHE A 382 25.32 17.32 1.02
C PHE A 382 25.53 16.53 -0.27
N ARG A 383 25.81 15.22 -0.12
CA ARG A 383 26.06 14.31 -1.24
C ARG A 383 25.34 12.98 -1.05
N THR A 384 24.21 12.82 -1.75
CA THR A 384 23.27 11.72 -1.50
C THR A 384 23.81 10.34 -1.86
N SER A 385 24.79 10.25 -2.76
CA SER A 385 25.52 9.01 -3.08
C SER A 385 26.31 8.45 -1.88
N HIS A 386 26.78 9.32 -0.98
CA HIS A 386 27.48 8.93 0.24
C HIS A 386 26.54 8.77 1.44
N MET A 387 25.48 9.59 1.48
CA MET A 387 24.55 9.62 2.62
C MET A 387 23.50 8.51 2.54
N LEU A 388 22.96 8.27 1.35
CA LEU A 388 21.70 7.55 1.17
C LEU A 388 21.75 6.52 0.02
N PRO A 389 22.71 5.58 -0.05
CA PRO A 389 22.59 4.42 -0.95
C PRO A 389 21.40 3.53 -0.54
N TYR A 390 21.12 2.45 -1.28
CA TYR A 390 20.21 1.42 -0.77
C TYR A 390 20.71 0.86 0.57
N SER A 391 19.79 0.44 1.45
CA SER A 391 20.13 -0.05 2.80
C SER A 391 20.85 0.95 3.71
N ALA A 392 20.88 2.23 3.35
CA ALA A 392 21.41 3.29 4.20
C ALA A 392 20.76 3.27 5.58
N ASN A 393 21.54 3.52 6.63
CA ASN A 393 21.08 3.38 8.01
C ASN A 393 21.67 4.45 8.92
N LEU A 394 20.83 5.05 9.76
CA LEU A 394 21.25 5.87 10.90
C LEU A 394 21.04 5.05 12.18
N LEU A 395 22.13 4.85 12.92
CA LEU A 395 22.16 4.13 14.19
C LEU A 395 22.41 5.14 15.31
N LEU A 396 21.57 5.10 16.34
CA LEU A 396 21.70 5.92 17.54
C LEU A 396 21.87 4.99 18.74
N VAL A 397 23.08 4.96 19.30
CA VAL A 397 23.48 4.02 20.36
C VAL A 397 23.70 4.76 21.66
N LEU A 398 22.94 4.39 22.70
CA LEU A 398 23.13 4.90 24.06
C LEU A 398 24.09 4.01 24.84
N TYR A 399 25.04 4.65 25.52
CA TYR A 399 26.02 4.03 26.39
C TYR A 399 25.90 4.54 27.82
N ASP A 400 26.10 3.64 28.78
CA ASP A 400 26.27 3.99 30.20
C ASP A 400 27.75 3.88 30.56
N CYS A 401 28.37 5.00 30.91
CA CYS A 401 29.78 5.10 31.31
C CYS A 401 29.98 5.09 32.84
N GLY A 402 28.92 4.87 33.61
CA GLY A 402 28.91 4.86 35.06
C GLY A 402 28.67 6.24 35.68
N ALA A 403 28.27 6.24 36.96
CA ALA A 403 27.98 7.44 37.75
C ALA A 403 26.96 8.41 37.09
N GLY A 404 26.05 7.87 36.27
CA GLY A 404 25.03 8.65 35.56
C GLY A 404 25.50 9.33 34.27
N ASP A 405 26.74 9.11 33.83
CA ASP A 405 27.27 9.62 32.55
C ASP A 405 26.73 8.78 31.38
N LEU A 406 25.63 9.23 30.78
CA LEU A 406 25.06 8.64 29.58
C LEU A 406 25.63 9.33 28.33
N ARG A 407 26.04 8.54 27.34
CA ARG A 407 26.62 9.02 26.08
C ARG A 407 25.79 8.54 24.90
N LEU A 408 25.72 9.33 23.83
CA LEU A 408 25.02 8.97 22.59
C LEU A 408 26.00 8.97 21.42
N GLN A 409 26.03 7.87 20.66
CA GLN A 409 26.79 7.78 19.41
C GLN A 409 25.82 7.73 18.22
N ALA A 410 26.09 8.55 17.21
CA ALA A 410 25.44 8.45 15.91
C ALA A 410 26.37 7.77 14.89
N LEU A 411 25.86 6.76 14.18
CA LEU A 411 26.54 6.14 13.05
C LEU A 411 25.66 6.27 11.80
N LEU A 412 26.18 6.82 10.70
CA LEU A 412 25.54 6.78 9.40
C LEU A 412 26.27 5.76 8.52
N ASN A 413 25.52 4.81 7.95
CA ASN A 413 26.05 3.75 7.10
C ASN A 413 27.20 2.99 7.78
N GLU A 414 27.00 2.65 9.05
CA GLU A 414 27.99 1.98 9.93
C GLU A 414 29.29 2.78 10.14
N LYS A 415 29.27 4.12 10.00
CA LYS A 415 30.41 5.02 10.27
C LYS A 415 30.03 6.14 11.24
N PRO A 416 30.93 6.54 12.16
CA PRO A 416 30.62 7.56 13.16
C PRO A 416 30.43 8.92 12.50
N VAL A 417 29.40 9.64 12.95
CA VAL A 417 29.12 11.02 12.58
C VAL A 417 28.99 11.87 13.84
N THR A 418 29.54 13.09 13.80
CA THR A 418 29.52 14.01 14.93
C THR A 418 28.25 14.85 14.88
N PHE A 419 27.53 14.94 15.99
CA PHE A 419 26.40 15.84 16.13
C PHE A 419 26.86 17.30 15.92
N PRO A 420 26.20 18.07 15.03
CA PRO A 420 26.54 19.47 14.80
C PRO A 420 26.41 20.32 16.07
N GLU A 421 27.16 21.42 16.12
CA GLU A 421 27.02 22.50 17.13
C GLU A 421 27.34 22.13 18.58
N LEU A 422 27.72 20.88 18.87
CA LEU A 422 28.28 20.49 20.17
C LEU A 422 29.76 20.92 20.29
N SER A 423 30.08 21.56 21.41
CA SER A 423 31.37 22.25 21.68
C SER A 423 32.57 21.32 21.78
N ASP A 424 32.36 20.01 21.94
CA ASP A 424 33.40 18.98 21.87
C ASP A 424 33.37 18.29 20.50
N GLN A 425 33.68 19.05 19.43
CA GLN A 425 33.64 18.60 18.03
C GLN A 425 34.54 17.37 17.73
N GLN A 426 35.38 16.96 18.69
CA GLN A 426 36.24 15.77 18.60
C GLN A 426 35.64 14.53 19.28
N ALA A 427 34.58 14.67 20.08
CA ALA A 427 33.92 13.54 20.73
C ALA A 427 32.86 12.92 19.80
N SER A 428 33.17 11.75 19.23
CA SER A 428 32.20 10.91 18.51
C SER A 428 31.05 10.39 19.40
N MET A 429 31.14 10.62 20.72
CA MET A 429 30.17 10.25 21.75
C MET A 429 29.97 11.39 22.76
N PRO A 430 29.19 12.43 22.42
CA PRO A 430 28.81 13.47 23.37
C PRO A 430 27.95 12.91 24.52
N ARG A 431 27.82 13.68 25.61
CA ARG A 431 26.85 13.36 26.66
C ARG A 431 25.44 13.46 26.11
N TYR A 432 24.59 12.52 26.51
CA TYR A 432 23.21 12.49 26.04
C TYR A 432 22.42 13.73 26.48
N GLU A 433 22.72 14.27 27.67
CA GLU A 433 22.09 15.53 28.12
C GLU A 433 22.54 16.72 27.27
N ASP A 434 23.81 16.82 26.87
CA ASP A 434 24.29 17.88 25.97
C ASP A 434 23.60 17.81 24.60
N VAL A 435 23.38 16.59 24.08
CA VAL A 435 22.59 16.40 22.84
C VAL A 435 21.15 16.87 23.02
N LYS A 436 20.51 16.54 24.16
CA LYS A 436 19.14 16.99 24.45
C LYS A 436 19.06 18.50 24.62
N GLU A 437 20.06 19.12 25.23
CA GLU A 437 20.15 20.58 25.36
C GLU A 437 20.31 21.24 23.99
N ASN A 438 21.18 20.71 23.14
CA ASN A 438 21.39 21.21 21.78
C ASN A 438 20.11 21.15 20.92
N TYR A 439 19.27 20.15 21.13
CA TYR A 439 17.99 20.01 20.45
C TYR A 439 16.79 20.40 21.32
N SER A 440 16.97 21.16 22.40
CA SER A 440 15.90 21.45 23.36
C SER A 440 14.74 22.20 22.70
N GLU A 441 15.02 23.10 21.78
CA GLU A 441 14.00 23.81 21.01
C GLU A 441 13.19 22.87 20.11
N LEU A 442 13.80 21.85 19.49
CA LEU A 442 13.05 20.86 18.71
C LEU A 442 12.27 19.90 19.61
N LEU A 443 12.83 19.54 20.77
CA LEU A 443 12.18 18.69 21.76
C LEU A 443 10.99 19.37 22.45
N GLN A 444 11.01 20.70 22.55
CA GLN A 444 9.94 21.51 23.14
C GLN A 444 9.01 22.17 22.10
N GLY A 445 9.53 22.42 20.89
CA GLY A 445 9.03 23.43 19.95
C GLY A 445 8.75 22.93 18.53
N CYS A 446 8.62 21.62 18.31
CA CYS A 446 7.63 21.17 17.32
C CYS A 446 6.24 21.35 17.98
N ASP A 447 5.79 22.60 18.12
CA ASP A 447 4.57 22.96 18.85
C ASP A 447 3.34 22.26 18.23
N PHE A 448 2.64 21.51 19.08
CA PHE A 448 1.51 20.65 18.73
C PHE A 448 0.31 21.45 18.18
N GLU A 449 0.26 22.76 18.40
CA GLU A 449 -0.82 23.63 17.92
C GLU A 449 -0.46 24.45 16.67
N THR A 450 0.80 24.85 16.46
CA THR A 450 1.18 25.79 15.39
C THR A 450 1.91 25.16 14.20
N ASP A 451 2.77 24.16 14.39
CA ASP A 451 3.45 23.44 13.29
C ASP A 451 2.80 22.06 13.00
N PHE A 452 2.26 21.39 14.03
CA PHE A 452 1.39 20.20 13.85
C PHE A 452 0.03 20.58 13.26
N GLY A 453 -0.50 21.77 13.56
CA GLY A 453 -1.74 22.29 12.98
C GLY A 453 -1.70 22.48 11.44
N ILE A 454 -0.50 22.48 10.85
CA ILE A 454 -0.30 22.63 9.39
C ILE A 454 0.20 21.32 8.74
N CYS A 455 0.81 20.39 9.49
CA CYS A 455 1.12 19.04 8.98
C CYS A 455 -0.01 18.01 9.24
N PHE A 456 -0.89 18.20 10.24
CA PHE A 456 -1.89 17.20 10.68
C PHE A 456 -3.20 17.82 11.23
N ARG A 457 -3.89 18.66 10.45
CA ARG A 457 -5.16 19.27 10.87
C ARG A 457 -6.38 18.32 10.93
N ASP A 458 -6.21 17.02 10.63
CA ASP A 458 -7.34 16.08 10.47
C ASP A 458 -7.52 15.07 11.61
N TYR A 459 -6.89 15.28 12.77
CA TYR A 459 -7.20 14.49 13.96
C TYR A 459 -7.45 15.39 15.16
N VAL A 460 -8.69 15.36 15.63
CA VAL A 460 -9.22 15.99 16.85
C VAL A 460 -9.67 17.45 16.68
N ASN A 461 -10.93 17.64 16.30
CA ASN A 461 -11.93 18.25 17.19
C ASN A 461 -13.35 18.02 16.67
N GLN A 462 -14.23 17.56 17.57
CA GLN A 462 -15.67 17.47 17.37
C GLN A 462 -16.28 18.88 17.36
N GLU A 463 -16.98 19.22 16.30
CA GLU A 463 -18.38 19.73 16.26
C GLU A 463 -18.60 20.48 14.92
N ASP A 464 -19.69 20.10 14.24
CA ASP A 464 -20.12 20.44 12.86
C ASP A 464 -19.27 19.89 11.70
N ASN A 465 -19.71 18.75 11.15
CA ASN A 465 -19.01 17.91 10.17
C ASN A 465 -19.01 18.55 8.74
N LEU A 466 -18.22 19.61 8.55
CA LEU A 466 -18.03 20.31 7.26
C LEU A 466 -17.38 19.43 6.17
N ASP A 467 -16.77 18.30 6.56
CA ASP A 467 -16.01 17.40 5.68
C ASP A 467 -16.83 16.27 5.04
N ILE A 468 -18.11 16.12 5.37
CA ILE A 468 -19.01 15.18 4.70
C ILE A 468 -19.75 15.90 3.56
N PRO A 469 -19.55 15.52 2.28
CA PRO A 469 -20.33 16.06 1.17
C PRO A 469 -21.82 15.81 1.39
N ALA A 470 -22.67 16.82 1.14
CA ALA A 470 -24.12 16.68 1.22
C ALA A 470 -24.69 15.56 0.32
N ILE A 471 -23.92 15.15 -0.69
CA ILE A 471 -24.24 14.10 -1.65
C ILE A 471 -23.68 12.72 -1.28
N ALA A 472 -22.99 12.56 -0.14
CA ALA A 472 -22.24 11.36 0.22
C ALA A 472 -23.08 10.06 0.22
N LYS A 473 -24.33 10.14 0.68
CA LYS A 473 -25.28 9.02 0.70
C LYS A 473 -25.69 8.49 -0.69
N TYR A 474 -25.34 9.19 -1.77
CA TYR A 474 -25.69 8.83 -3.14
C TYR A 474 -24.53 8.20 -3.92
N PHE A 475 -23.36 7.99 -3.31
CA PHE A 475 -22.16 7.47 -3.99
C PHE A 475 -22.22 6.00 -4.44
N THR A 476 -23.40 5.36 -4.38
CA THR A 476 -23.62 3.99 -4.88
C THR A 476 -22.59 3.02 -4.30
N THR A 477 -22.04 2.12 -5.13
CA THR A 477 -20.97 1.19 -4.77
C THR A 477 -19.63 1.84 -4.40
N LYS A 478 -19.52 3.17 -4.38
CA LYS A 478 -18.30 3.92 -4.03
C LYS A 478 -18.42 4.66 -2.70
N GLY A 479 -19.57 4.54 -2.01
CA GLY A 479 -19.77 5.10 -0.68
C GLY A 479 -18.97 4.39 0.41
N ARG A 480 -18.67 5.13 1.48
CA ARG A 480 -18.11 4.57 2.72
C ARG A 480 -19.16 3.74 3.46
N TYR A 481 -18.69 2.84 4.31
CA TYR A 481 -19.57 1.99 5.11
C TYR A 481 -20.35 2.80 6.16
N GLU A 482 -19.78 3.89 6.66
CA GLU A 482 -20.39 4.79 7.65
C GLU A 482 -21.64 5.50 7.12
N GLU A 483 -21.75 5.71 5.80
CA GLU A 483 -22.93 6.39 5.24
C GLU A 483 -24.20 5.51 5.31
N VAL A 484 -24.04 4.18 5.32
CA VAL A 484 -25.14 3.26 5.59
C VAL A 484 -25.30 2.98 7.08
N ASN A 485 -24.28 3.24 7.90
CA ASN A 485 -24.26 3.06 9.34
C ASN A 485 -23.77 4.33 10.07
N PRO A 486 -24.56 5.42 10.12
CA PRO A 486 -24.07 6.73 10.55
C PRO A 486 -23.60 6.80 12.01
N HIS A 487 -24.06 5.87 12.86
CA HIS A 487 -23.60 5.77 14.24
C HIS A 487 -22.10 5.46 14.35
N LEU A 488 -21.52 4.81 13.32
CA LEU A 488 -20.10 4.47 13.25
C LEU A 488 -19.18 5.69 13.07
N ILE A 489 -19.73 6.84 12.68
CA ILE A 489 -18.97 8.10 12.60
C ILE A 489 -18.54 8.54 14.01
N LYS A 490 -19.37 8.28 15.03
CA LYS A 490 -19.07 8.64 16.42
C LYS A 490 -18.26 7.57 17.14
N ASP A 491 -18.58 6.30 16.89
CA ASP A 491 -17.87 5.15 17.44
C ASP A 491 -17.82 4.03 16.40
N ILE A 492 -16.65 3.87 15.77
CA ILE A 492 -16.42 2.93 14.66
C ILE A 492 -16.52 1.45 15.08
N LEU A 493 -16.49 1.16 16.39
CA LEU A 493 -16.62 -0.17 16.96
C LEU A 493 -17.95 -0.35 17.71
N ALA A 494 -18.89 0.58 17.56
CA ALA A 494 -20.22 0.49 18.15
C ALA A 494 -20.98 -0.71 17.56
N VAL A 495 -21.63 -1.46 18.45
CA VAL A 495 -22.58 -2.51 18.07
C VAL A 495 -23.87 -2.31 18.85
N ASN A 496 -24.99 -2.60 18.23
CA ASN A 496 -26.27 -2.60 18.90
C ASN A 496 -26.84 -4.03 18.90
N THR A 497 -26.67 -4.76 19.99
CA THR A 497 -27.18 -6.14 20.12
C THR A 497 -28.71 -6.21 20.11
N SER A 498 -29.41 -5.10 20.40
CA SER A 498 -30.88 -5.07 20.38
C SER A 498 -31.45 -5.28 18.97
N ILE A 499 -30.66 -5.05 17.92
CA ILE A 499 -31.10 -5.26 16.53
C ILE A 499 -31.32 -6.73 16.21
N LEU A 500 -30.71 -7.64 16.97
CA LEU A 500 -30.89 -9.07 16.73
C LEU A 500 -32.34 -9.47 16.97
N GLN A 501 -33.06 -8.87 17.93
CA GLN A 501 -34.49 -9.14 18.19
C GLN A 501 -34.79 -10.65 18.35
N LEU A 502 -34.06 -11.32 19.25
CA LEU A 502 -34.21 -12.76 19.50
C LEU A 502 -35.66 -13.10 19.88
N PRO A 503 -36.29 -14.12 19.26
CA PRO A 503 -37.66 -14.53 19.57
C PRO A 503 -37.87 -14.94 21.04
N SER A 504 -36.81 -15.40 21.70
CA SER A 504 -36.81 -15.76 23.11
C SER A 504 -35.39 -15.76 23.67
N ALA A 505 -35.25 -15.66 24.99
CA ALA A 505 -33.93 -15.67 25.66
C ALA A 505 -33.16 -16.99 25.51
N GLN A 506 -33.86 -18.08 25.18
CA GLN A 506 -33.27 -19.40 24.92
C GLN A 506 -32.66 -19.53 23.51
N CYS A 507 -32.96 -18.61 22.58
CA CYS A 507 -32.38 -18.63 21.24
C CYS A 507 -30.88 -18.28 21.29
N GLN A 508 -30.02 -19.20 20.87
CA GLN A 508 -28.57 -19.00 20.83
C GLN A 508 -28.01 -19.19 19.43
N PRO A 509 -27.15 -18.27 18.93
CA PRO A 509 -26.52 -18.44 17.63
C PRO A 509 -25.48 -19.56 17.70
N PHE A 510 -25.49 -20.46 16.72
CA PHE A 510 -24.54 -21.58 16.64
C PHE A 510 -23.76 -21.66 15.31
N HIS A 511 -24.19 -20.94 14.27
CA HIS A 511 -23.48 -20.84 13.00
C HIS A 511 -23.68 -19.48 12.34
N LEU A 512 -22.62 -18.94 11.72
CA LEU A 512 -22.64 -17.68 10.97
C LEU A 512 -21.89 -17.82 9.64
N THR A 513 -22.55 -17.51 8.53
CA THR A 513 -21.90 -17.30 7.23
C THR A 513 -21.90 -15.81 6.88
N ALA A 514 -20.72 -15.23 6.69
CA ALA A 514 -20.49 -13.84 6.33
C ALA A 514 -19.92 -13.72 4.91
N ILE A 515 -20.65 -13.05 4.03
CA ILE A 515 -20.25 -12.80 2.64
C ILE A 515 -19.99 -11.31 2.52
N ILE A 516 -18.72 -10.93 2.36
CA ILE A 516 -18.25 -9.57 2.58
C ILE A 516 -17.60 -9.04 1.30
N ARG A 517 -17.93 -7.82 0.90
CA ARG A 517 -17.23 -7.09 -0.15
C ARG A 517 -15.88 -6.56 0.37
N HIS A 518 -14.86 -6.53 -0.48
CA HIS A 518 -13.60 -5.84 -0.15
C HIS A 518 -13.83 -4.41 0.38
N GLY A 519 -12.88 -3.92 1.19
CA GLY A 519 -12.90 -2.59 1.78
C GLY A 519 -12.64 -1.48 0.77
N THR A 520 -12.55 -0.25 1.29
CA THR A 520 -12.24 0.95 0.53
C THR A 520 -10.94 0.80 -0.27
N ARG A 521 -10.96 1.26 -1.53
CA ARG A 521 -9.84 1.10 -2.46
C ARG A 521 -9.67 2.31 -3.36
N TYR A 522 -8.51 2.38 -4.00
CA TYR A 522 -8.28 3.31 -5.10
C TYR A 522 -9.18 3.03 -6.31
N PRO A 523 -9.33 3.99 -7.23
CA PRO A 523 -9.97 3.77 -8.53
C PRO A 523 -9.30 2.64 -9.32
N THR A 524 -10.05 1.98 -10.21
CA THR A 524 -9.44 1.10 -11.21
C THR A 524 -8.76 1.95 -12.29
N SER A 525 -7.81 1.37 -13.02
CA SER A 525 -7.11 2.05 -14.12
C SER A 525 -8.08 2.66 -15.14
N LYS A 526 -9.17 1.94 -15.45
CA LYS A 526 -10.24 2.44 -16.33
C LYS A 526 -10.88 3.73 -15.79
N ASN A 527 -11.18 3.78 -14.49
CA ASN A 527 -11.77 4.97 -13.88
C ASN A 527 -10.75 6.10 -13.76
N ALA A 528 -9.50 5.80 -13.38
CA ALA A 528 -8.42 6.78 -13.31
C ALA A 528 -8.22 7.50 -14.65
N ARG A 529 -8.22 6.77 -15.78
CA ARG A 529 -8.14 7.36 -17.12
C ARG A 529 -9.31 8.28 -17.46
N LYS A 530 -10.55 7.91 -17.11
CA LYS A 530 -11.71 8.79 -17.32
C LYS A 530 -11.60 10.07 -16.49
N MET A 531 -11.21 9.95 -15.22
CA MET A 531 -11.00 11.09 -14.32
C MET A 531 -9.86 11.98 -14.78
N GLN A 532 -8.79 11.41 -15.33
CA GLN A 532 -7.65 12.15 -15.88
C GLN A 532 -8.09 13.01 -17.08
N LYS A 533 -8.88 12.45 -18.00
CA LYS A 533 -9.43 13.21 -19.14
C LYS A 533 -10.29 14.39 -18.71
N LEU A 534 -11.16 14.19 -17.71
CA LEU A 534 -11.94 15.29 -17.14
C LEU A 534 -11.04 16.32 -16.47
N TYR A 535 -10.05 15.89 -15.70
CA TYR A 535 -9.11 16.79 -15.05
C TYR A 535 -8.37 17.68 -16.06
N GLU A 536 -7.84 17.08 -17.13
CA GLU A 536 -7.17 17.80 -18.22
C GLU A 536 -8.09 18.84 -18.87
N LEU A 537 -9.35 18.46 -19.12
CA LEU A 537 -10.36 19.39 -19.61
C LEU A 537 -10.54 20.58 -18.67
N VAL A 538 -10.75 20.32 -17.37
CA VAL A 538 -10.93 21.38 -16.37
C VAL A 538 -9.70 22.28 -16.28
N MET A 539 -8.49 21.70 -16.31
CA MET A 539 -7.24 22.46 -16.27
C MET A 539 -7.06 23.35 -17.51
N SER A 540 -7.55 22.92 -18.68
CA SER A 540 -7.51 23.70 -19.94
C SER A 540 -8.62 24.75 -20.07
N SER A 541 -9.68 24.69 -19.26
CA SER A 541 -10.81 25.62 -19.36
C SER A 541 -10.47 27.01 -18.80
N PRO A 542 -11.24 28.07 -19.11
CA PRO A 542 -11.07 29.39 -18.50
C PRO A 542 -11.19 29.35 -16.97
N SER A 543 -10.41 30.15 -16.25
CA SER A 543 -10.52 30.25 -14.78
C SER A 543 -11.84 30.92 -14.38
N GLY A 544 -12.66 30.21 -13.60
CA GLY A 544 -13.86 30.77 -12.98
C GLY A 544 -13.56 31.65 -11.77
N LYS A 545 -14.55 32.40 -11.31
CA LYS A 545 -14.44 33.22 -10.08
C LYS A 545 -14.73 32.40 -8.81
N GLU A 546 -15.35 31.24 -8.98
CA GLU A 546 -15.80 30.33 -7.94
C GLU A 546 -14.60 29.78 -7.14
N SER A 547 -14.71 29.72 -5.81
CA SER A 547 -13.62 29.26 -4.93
C SER A 547 -13.23 27.81 -5.20
N TRP A 548 -14.19 26.90 -5.35
CA TRP A 548 -13.96 25.48 -5.57
C TRP A 548 -13.23 25.18 -6.90
N LEU A 549 -13.55 25.94 -7.97
CA LEU A 549 -12.89 25.76 -9.27
C LEU A 549 -11.46 26.32 -9.23
N ARG A 550 -11.25 27.42 -8.50
CA ARG A 550 -9.90 27.93 -8.21
C ARG A 550 -9.10 26.92 -7.39
N GLU A 551 -9.70 26.29 -6.39
CA GLU A 551 -9.08 25.23 -5.61
C GLU A 551 -8.68 24.05 -6.50
N ILE A 552 -9.57 23.57 -7.39
CA ILE A 552 -9.23 22.50 -8.34
C ILE A 552 -8.01 22.86 -9.21
N LYS A 553 -7.98 24.09 -9.73
CA LYS A 553 -6.90 24.54 -10.64
C LYS A 553 -5.59 24.86 -9.92
N SER A 554 -5.66 25.42 -8.72
CA SER A 554 -4.49 25.94 -8.01
C SER A 554 -3.92 24.94 -7.01
N GLN A 555 -4.77 24.23 -6.27
CA GLN A 555 -4.41 23.43 -5.10
C GLN A 555 -4.60 21.92 -5.31
N TRP A 556 -5.68 21.51 -5.97
CA TRP A 556 -5.93 20.09 -6.24
C TRP A 556 -5.04 19.59 -7.41
N ARG A 557 -4.58 18.34 -7.30
CA ARG A 557 -3.80 17.66 -8.34
C ARG A 557 -4.37 16.29 -8.59
N MET A 558 -4.36 15.86 -9.84
CA MET A 558 -4.77 14.50 -10.21
C MET A 558 -3.73 13.50 -9.73
N TRP A 559 -3.94 13.03 -8.50
CA TRP A 559 -3.03 12.14 -7.78
C TRP A 559 -3.39 10.66 -7.98
N TYR A 560 -4.53 10.37 -8.60
CA TYR A 560 -4.88 9.01 -9.00
C TYR A 560 -4.06 8.60 -10.22
N THR A 561 -3.18 7.63 -10.02
CA THR A 561 -2.37 7.03 -11.07
C THR A 561 -2.90 5.64 -11.44
N GLU A 562 -2.63 5.19 -12.66
CA GLU A 562 -3.10 3.89 -13.13
C GLU A 562 -2.52 2.72 -12.31
N ASP A 563 -1.30 2.85 -11.75
CA ASP A 563 -0.70 1.81 -10.89
C ASP A 563 -1.45 1.58 -9.57
N MET A 564 -2.35 2.50 -9.20
CA MET A 564 -3.21 2.30 -8.04
C MET A 564 -4.27 1.21 -8.25
N ASP A 565 -4.57 0.82 -9.50
CA ASP A 565 -5.54 -0.16 -10.00
C ASP A 565 -6.36 -0.94 -8.95
N GLY A 566 -7.27 -0.25 -8.26
CA GLY A 566 -8.15 -0.89 -7.29
C GLY A 566 -7.46 -1.50 -6.06
N ARG A 567 -6.20 -1.13 -5.75
CA ARG A 567 -5.50 -1.51 -4.51
C ARG A 567 -6.29 -1.03 -3.29
N LEU A 568 -6.38 -1.90 -2.29
CA LEU A 568 -6.98 -1.57 -0.99
C LEU A 568 -6.19 -0.41 -0.37
N VAL A 569 -6.90 0.62 0.12
CA VAL A 569 -6.27 1.74 0.83
C VAL A 569 -6.25 1.46 2.33
N GLN A 570 -5.54 2.27 3.12
CA GLN A 570 -5.53 2.11 4.59
C GLN A 570 -6.95 2.13 5.16
N LYS A 571 -7.82 3.02 4.70
CA LYS A 571 -9.24 3.02 5.09
C LYS A 571 -9.91 1.66 4.87
N GLY A 572 -9.59 0.96 3.78
CA GLY A 572 -10.11 -0.37 3.48
C GLY A 572 -9.53 -1.51 4.33
N VAL A 573 -8.32 -1.33 4.88
CA VAL A 573 -7.75 -2.20 5.91
C VAL A 573 -8.56 -2.02 7.20
N GLU A 574 -8.75 -0.78 7.63
CA GLU A 574 -9.53 -0.44 8.83
C GLU A 574 -11.00 -0.88 8.70
N ASP A 575 -11.61 -0.75 7.52
CA ASP A 575 -12.99 -1.19 7.27
C ASP A 575 -13.18 -2.67 7.69
N HIS A 576 -12.22 -3.53 7.36
CA HIS A 576 -12.28 -4.97 7.64
C HIS A 576 -11.85 -5.32 9.05
N LYS A 577 -10.83 -4.64 9.61
CA LYS A 577 -10.46 -4.79 11.02
C LYS A 577 -11.61 -4.45 11.96
N HIS A 578 -12.21 -3.28 11.75
CA HIS A 578 -13.33 -2.81 12.56
C HIS A 578 -14.56 -3.70 12.39
N LEU A 579 -14.86 -4.15 11.16
CA LEU A 579 -15.95 -5.11 10.94
C LEU A 579 -15.72 -6.41 11.70
N ALA A 580 -14.50 -6.97 11.69
CA ALA A 580 -14.18 -8.18 12.43
C ALA A 580 -14.43 -8.02 13.94
N ILE A 581 -13.98 -6.91 14.52
CA ILE A 581 -14.19 -6.59 15.94
C ILE A 581 -15.69 -6.42 16.25
N ARG A 582 -16.44 -5.68 15.41
CA ARG A 582 -17.89 -5.51 15.61
C ARG A 582 -18.63 -6.84 15.53
N LEU A 583 -18.30 -7.71 14.57
CA LEU A 583 -18.91 -9.03 14.50
C LEU A 583 -18.54 -9.91 15.71
N SER A 584 -17.31 -9.79 16.24
CA SER A 584 -16.95 -10.44 17.51
C SER A 584 -17.77 -9.95 18.69
N LYS A 585 -18.01 -8.64 18.81
CA LYS A 585 -18.87 -8.08 19.85
C LYS A 585 -20.35 -8.45 19.67
N LEU A 586 -20.82 -8.57 18.43
CA LEU A 586 -22.21 -8.90 18.12
C LEU A 586 -22.52 -10.39 18.31
N PHE A 587 -21.55 -11.26 18.02
CA PHE A 587 -21.67 -12.72 18.10
C PHE A 587 -20.53 -13.35 18.93
N PRO A 588 -20.41 -13.01 20.23
CA PRO A 588 -19.26 -13.42 21.04
C PRO A 588 -19.18 -14.93 21.28
N SER A 589 -20.28 -15.67 21.16
CA SER A 589 -20.29 -17.14 21.25
C SER A 589 -19.76 -17.83 19.97
N LEU A 590 -19.76 -17.14 18.82
CA LEU A 590 -19.33 -17.67 17.54
C LEU A 590 -17.94 -17.18 17.13
N ILE A 591 -17.70 -15.88 17.28
CA ILE A 591 -16.44 -15.22 16.94
C ILE A 591 -15.71 -14.94 18.25
N SER A 592 -15.02 -15.97 18.73
CA SER A 592 -14.18 -15.97 19.92
C SER A 592 -12.77 -16.47 19.61
N GLU A 593 -11.82 -16.14 20.48
CA GLU A 593 -10.45 -16.64 20.37
C GLU A 593 -10.41 -18.18 20.34
N GLU A 594 -11.21 -18.83 21.20
CA GLU A 594 -11.31 -20.30 21.26
C GLU A 594 -11.73 -20.88 19.91
N LYS A 595 -12.77 -20.32 19.28
CA LYS A 595 -13.27 -20.79 17.98
C LYS A 595 -12.28 -20.53 16.86
N LEU A 596 -11.60 -19.38 16.88
CA LEU A 596 -10.57 -19.05 15.92
C LEU A 596 -9.39 -20.03 16.03
N ARG A 597 -8.83 -20.21 17.23
CA ARG A 597 -7.72 -21.13 17.51
C ARG A 597 -8.08 -22.58 17.24
N GLY A 598 -9.30 -23.00 17.56
CA GLY A 598 -9.82 -24.34 17.28
C GLY A 598 -10.11 -24.62 15.81
N GLY A 599 -9.95 -23.63 14.92
CA GLY A 599 -10.18 -23.81 13.49
C GLY A 599 -11.66 -23.88 13.09
N PHE A 600 -12.56 -23.44 13.96
CA PHE A 600 -14.01 -23.35 13.71
C PHE A 600 -14.42 -22.10 12.93
N ILE A 601 -13.48 -21.16 12.72
CA ILE A 601 -13.65 -20.00 11.84
C ILE A 601 -12.87 -20.26 10.54
N LYS A 602 -13.57 -20.30 9.40
CA LYS A 602 -12.98 -20.52 8.08
C LYS A 602 -12.95 -19.22 7.27
N PHE A 603 -11.83 -18.96 6.60
CA PHE A 603 -11.65 -17.79 5.75
C PHE A 603 -11.54 -18.20 4.28
N MET A 604 -12.27 -17.50 3.42
CA MET A 604 -12.22 -17.68 1.97
C MET A 604 -12.20 -16.32 1.28
N THR A 605 -11.51 -16.23 0.14
CA THR A 605 -11.35 -14.97 -0.59
C THR A 605 -11.26 -15.18 -2.10
N SER A 606 -11.52 -14.14 -2.89
CA SER A 606 -11.13 -14.13 -4.30
C SER A 606 -9.64 -13.79 -4.47
N SER A 607 -9.05 -14.17 -5.60
CA SER A 607 -7.63 -13.93 -5.90
C SER A 607 -7.28 -12.45 -6.12
N LYS A 608 -8.26 -11.54 -6.17
CA LYS A 608 -7.97 -10.11 -6.33
C LYS A 608 -7.28 -9.59 -5.07
N HIS A 609 -6.15 -8.91 -5.25
CA HIS A 609 -5.32 -8.35 -4.17
C HIS A 609 -6.13 -7.57 -3.12
N ARG A 610 -7.11 -6.79 -3.54
CA ARG A 610 -8.01 -6.05 -2.63
C ARG A 610 -8.88 -6.97 -1.75
N CYS A 611 -9.28 -8.13 -2.23
CA CYS A 611 -10.07 -9.11 -1.47
C CYS A 611 -9.17 -9.90 -0.53
N VAL A 612 -8.01 -10.35 -1.01
CA VAL A 612 -6.98 -11.00 -0.18
C VAL A 612 -6.58 -10.08 0.98
N ASN A 613 -6.22 -8.82 0.68
CA ASN A 613 -5.83 -7.86 1.72
C ASN A 613 -6.97 -7.55 2.69
N SER A 614 -8.22 -7.53 2.22
CA SER A 614 -9.39 -7.40 3.11
C SER A 614 -9.55 -8.61 4.03
N THR A 615 -9.38 -9.84 3.54
CA THR A 615 -9.39 -11.06 4.36
C THR A 615 -8.26 -11.04 5.40
N LEU A 616 -7.05 -10.64 4.99
CA LEU A 616 -5.92 -10.46 5.91
C LEU A 616 -6.23 -9.41 6.98
N SER A 617 -6.86 -8.29 6.60
CA SER A 617 -7.25 -7.23 7.52
C SER A 617 -8.34 -7.68 8.50
N PHE A 618 -9.30 -8.48 8.05
CA PHE A 618 -10.32 -9.06 8.92
C PHE A 618 -9.69 -10.00 9.97
N LYS A 619 -8.78 -10.88 9.53
CA LYS A 619 -8.01 -11.74 10.43
C LYS A 619 -7.21 -10.92 11.43
N ALA A 620 -6.50 -9.88 10.96
CA ALA A 620 -5.74 -8.96 11.79
C ALA A 620 -6.63 -8.30 12.86
N GLY A 621 -7.85 -7.89 12.52
CA GLY A 621 -8.79 -7.33 13.49
C GLY A 621 -9.12 -8.28 14.64
N LEU A 622 -9.26 -9.58 14.37
CA LEU A 622 -9.50 -10.59 15.42
C LEU A 622 -8.23 -10.91 16.21
N THR A 623 -7.10 -11.09 15.53
CA THR A 623 -5.83 -11.44 16.21
C THR A 623 -5.31 -10.29 17.06
N GLU A 624 -5.48 -9.03 16.62
CA GLU A 624 -5.14 -7.84 17.41
C GLU A 624 -6.09 -7.70 18.62
N LEU A 625 -7.39 -7.94 18.45
CA LEU A 625 -8.37 -7.88 19.54
C LEU A 625 -8.03 -8.84 20.69
N TRP A 626 -7.51 -10.02 20.36
CA TRP A 626 -7.17 -11.07 21.34
C TRP A 626 -5.67 -11.24 21.57
N ALA A 627 -4.83 -10.33 21.06
CA ALA A 627 -3.38 -10.38 21.15
C ALA A 627 -2.76 -11.73 20.72
N ILE A 628 -3.32 -12.38 19.70
CA ILE A 628 -2.81 -13.63 19.13
C ILE A 628 -1.60 -13.32 18.25
N THR A 629 -0.42 -13.77 18.69
CA THR A 629 0.88 -13.57 18.00
C THR A 629 1.59 -14.89 17.69
N ASP A 630 1.09 -15.99 18.24
CA ASP A 630 1.68 -17.32 18.21
C ASP A 630 1.09 -18.25 17.14
N LYS A 631 0.08 -17.78 16.38
CA LYS A 631 -0.62 -18.61 15.40
C LYS A 631 -1.12 -17.79 14.22
N GLU A 632 -0.72 -18.22 13.02
CA GLU A 632 -1.34 -17.75 11.78
C GLU A 632 -2.59 -18.57 11.43
N PHE A 633 -3.55 -17.89 10.79
CA PHE A 633 -4.79 -18.51 10.35
C PHE A 633 -4.85 -18.53 8.82
N ASP A 634 -4.94 -19.72 8.26
CA ASP A 634 -5.04 -19.93 6.83
C ASP A 634 -6.32 -19.35 6.24
N HIS A 635 -6.28 -19.13 4.93
CA HIS A 635 -7.44 -18.76 4.14
C HIS A 635 -7.38 -19.43 2.77
N THR A 636 -8.53 -19.74 2.20
CA THR A 636 -8.62 -20.38 0.89
C THR A 636 -8.92 -19.34 -0.18
N VAL A 637 -8.14 -19.32 -1.26
CA VAL A 637 -8.47 -18.54 -2.47
C VAL A 637 -9.37 -19.38 -3.36
N ASN A 638 -10.59 -18.91 -3.64
CA ASN A 638 -11.56 -19.65 -4.46
C ASN A 638 -12.31 -18.70 -5.42
N ASP A 639 -11.76 -18.54 -6.62
CA ASP A 639 -12.36 -17.70 -7.67
C ASP A 639 -13.61 -18.31 -8.30
N ALA A 640 -13.71 -19.65 -8.37
CA ALA A 640 -14.92 -20.30 -8.85
C ALA A 640 -16.14 -19.89 -8.02
N LEU A 641 -15.96 -19.80 -6.69
CA LEU A 641 -17.01 -19.38 -5.77
C LEU A 641 -17.13 -17.85 -5.64
N MET A 642 -16.02 -17.12 -5.55
CA MET A 642 -16.04 -15.68 -5.23
C MET A 642 -16.04 -14.76 -6.45
N ARG A 643 -15.76 -15.30 -7.65
CA ARG A 643 -15.78 -14.62 -8.96
C ARG A 643 -16.52 -15.45 -10.02
N PHE A 644 -17.54 -16.20 -9.61
CA PHE A 644 -18.39 -17.03 -10.50
C PHE A 644 -18.84 -16.31 -11.78
N PHE A 645 -19.05 -14.99 -11.70
CA PHE A 645 -19.51 -14.16 -12.82
C PHE A 645 -18.49 -14.03 -13.97
N GLU A 646 -17.21 -14.35 -13.74
CA GLU A 646 -16.21 -14.42 -14.81
C GLU A 646 -16.18 -15.79 -15.48
N HIS A 647 -16.69 -16.82 -14.80
CA HIS A 647 -16.70 -18.21 -15.25
C HIS A 647 -18.05 -18.62 -15.85
N CYS A 648 -19.10 -17.83 -15.64
CA CYS A 648 -20.41 -18.08 -16.21
C CYS A 648 -20.48 -17.65 -17.68
N THR A 649 -20.21 -18.59 -18.60
CA THR A 649 -20.10 -18.29 -20.05
C THR A 649 -21.34 -17.59 -20.61
N ARG A 650 -22.55 -18.07 -20.28
CA ARG A 650 -23.80 -17.45 -20.72
C ARG A 650 -23.94 -16.01 -20.23
N PHE A 651 -23.64 -15.73 -18.96
CA PHE A 651 -23.63 -14.36 -18.43
C PHE A 651 -22.63 -13.47 -19.19
N VAL A 652 -21.41 -13.97 -19.39
CA VAL A 652 -20.34 -13.22 -20.08
C VAL A 652 -20.77 -12.85 -21.50
N GLN A 653 -21.36 -13.77 -22.25
CA GLN A 653 -21.73 -13.53 -23.64
C GLN A 653 -23.06 -12.78 -23.80
N GLU A 654 -24.10 -13.17 -23.07
CA GLU A 654 -25.44 -12.58 -23.23
C GLU A 654 -25.58 -11.20 -22.57
N VAL A 655 -24.73 -10.89 -21.58
CA VAL A 655 -24.83 -9.66 -20.79
C VAL A 655 -23.52 -8.86 -20.75
N ASP A 656 -22.40 -9.44 -20.28
CA ASP A 656 -21.19 -8.65 -20.01
C ASP A 656 -20.53 -8.10 -21.29
N GLN A 657 -20.50 -8.91 -22.35
CA GLN A 657 -19.96 -8.58 -23.68
C GLN A 657 -21.05 -8.17 -24.68
N ASN A 658 -22.33 -8.29 -24.34
CA ASN A 658 -23.43 -7.91 -25.21
C ASN A 658 -23.70 -6.39 -25.12
N PRO A 659 -23.46 -5.62 -26.19
CA PRO A 659 -23.68 -4.16 -26.16
C PRO A 659 -25.16 -3.79 -25.99
N THR A 660 -26.09 -4.65 -26.41
CA THR A 660 -27.54 -4.37 -26.31
C THR A 660 -28.10 -4.63 -24.92
N ALA A 661 -27.38 -5.38 -24.08
CA ALA A 661 -27.82 -5.75 -22.73
C ALA A 661 -27.93 -4.54 -21.78
N LEU A 662 -27.32 -3.40 -22.13
CA LEU A 662 -27.38 -2.18 -21.33
C LEU A 662 -28.17 -1.07 -22.02
N SER A 663 -29.06 -1.40 -22.96
CA SER A 663 -29.85 -0.42 -23.72
C SER A 663 -30.64 0.56 -22.85
N GLU A 664 -31.19 0.13 -21.70
CA GLU A 664 -31.85 1.03 -20.76
C GLU A 664 -30.87 2.03 -20.11
N VAL A 665 -29.64 1.60 -19.83
CA VAL A 665 -28.58 2.48 -19.31
C VAL A 665 -28.21 3.52 -20.35
N ASP A 666 -28.04 3.12 -21.61
CA ASP A 666 -27.69 4.01 -22.70
C ASP A 666 -28.79 5.03 -22.98
N LYS A 667 -30.06 4.58 -23.02
CA LYS A 667 -31.22 5.47 -23.16
C LYS A 667 -31.30 6.50 -22.02
N PHE A 668 -31.03 6.08 -20.77
CA PHE A 668 -31.04 7.00 -19.63
C PHE A 668 -29.90 8.01 -19.69
N ARG A 669 -28.69 7.56 -20.09
CA ARG A 669 -27.52 8.43 -20.32
C ARG A 669 -27.76 9.47 -21.41
N GLN A 670 -28.56 9.14 -22.41
CA GLN A 670 -28.99 10.05 -23.48
C GLN A 670 -30.29 10.81 -23.15
N GLY A 671 -30.88 10.54 -21.97
CA GLY A 671 -32.16 11.09 -21.54
C GLY A 671 -32.06 12.51 -20.98
N PRO A 672 -33.21 13.19 -20.79
CA PRO A 672 -33.25 14.57 -20.33
C PRO A 672 -32.69 14.76 -18.91
N GLU A 673 -32.79 13.76 -18.04
CA GLU A 673 -32.24 13.81 -16.68
C GLU A 673 -30.72 13.93 -16.69
N MET A 674 -30.03 13.08 -17.46
CA MET A 674 -28.58 13.12 -17.60
C MET A 674 -28.12 14.32 -18.42
N GLY A 675 -28.88 14.72 -19.45
CA GLY A 675 -28.64 15.95 -20.20
C GLY A 675 -28.57 17.18 -19.29
N ARG A 676 -29.52 17.32 -18.35
CA ARG A 676 -29.51 18.40 -17.36
C ARG A 676 -28.27 18.38 -16.47
N VAL A 677 -27.80 17.19 -16.05
CA VAL A 677 -26.58 17.06 -15.24
C VAL A 677 -25.36 17.49 -16.05
N THR A 678 -25.23 17.03 -17.31
CA THR A 678 -24.08 17.39 -18.16
C THR A 678 -24.07 18.89 -18.52
N GLU A 679 -25.22 19.48 -18.83
CA GLU A 679 -25.36 20.92 -19.10
C GLU A 679 -24.97 21.74 -17.87
N LYS A 680 -25.45 21.36 -16.69
CA LYS A 680 -25.12 22.05 -15.44
C LYS A 680 -23.64 21.94 -15.05
N ILE A 681 -23.02 20.79 -15.30
CA ILE A 681 -21.57 20.63 -15.14
C ILE A 681 -20.84 21.55 -16.13
N ALA A 682 -21.28 21.61 -17.39
CA ALA A 682 -20.70 22.48 -18.41
C ALA A 682 -20.82 23.96 -18.03
N ASP A 683 -21.98 24.39 -17.51
CA ASP A 683 -22.21 25.74 -16.97
C ASP A 683 -21.25 26.06 -15.81
N ARG A 684 -21.18 25.17 -14.81
CA ARG A 684 -20.30 25.33 -13.64
C ARG A 684 -18.83 25.38 -14.02
N LEU A 685 -18.42 24.64 -15.06
CA LEU A 685 -17.05 24.64 -15.59
C LEU A 685 -16.79 25.72 -16.63
N ARG A 686 -17.83 26.43 -17.09
CA ARG A 686 -17.79 27.45 -18.15
C ARG A 686 -17.21 26.92 -19.46
N VAL A 687 -17.65 25.74 -19.87
CA VAL A 687 -17.29 25.10 -21.14
C VAL A 687 -18.53 24.91 -22.02
N SER A 688 -18.34 24.66 -23.33
CA SER A 688 -19.46 24.37 -24.22
C SER A 688 -20.17 23.09 -23.82
N TYR A 689 -21.51 23.05 -23.94
CA TYR A 689 -22.31 21.87 -23.59
C TYR A 689 -21.89 20.61 -24.33
N ASN A 690 -21.42 20.74 -25.58
CA ASN A 690 -20.92 19.62 -26.38
C ASN A 690 -19.61 19.01 -25.84
N THR A 691 -18.99 19.64 -24.83
CA THR A 691 -17.71 19.20 -24.26
C THR A 691 -17.89 18.16 -23.16
N ILE A 692 -18.99 18.24 -22.40
CA ILE A 692 -19.27 17.35 -21.26
C ILE A 692 -20.22 16.26 -21.70
N ASN A 693 -19.79 15.01 -21.61
CA ASN A 693 -20.64 13.84 -21.82
C ASN A 693 -20.93 13.09 -20.50
N ASP A 694 -21.77 12.06 -20.57
CA ASP A 694 -22.16 11.24 -19.42
C ASP A 694 -20.97 10.54 -18.76
N ASP A 695 -19.97 10.13 -19.53
CA ASP A 695 -18.74 9.52 -19.04
C ASP A 695 -17.87 10.51 -18.24
N MET A 696 -17.86 11.79 -18.64
CA MET A 696 -17.23 12.87 -17.88
C MET A 696 -18.02 13.22 -16.62
N ALA A 697 -19.36 13.20 -16.67
CA ALA A 697 -20.18 13.36 -15.47
C ALA A 697 -19.95 12.22 -14.46
N GLU A 698 -19.87 10.96 -14.93
CA GLU A 698 -19.49 9.79 -14.11
C GLU A 698 -18.09 9.98 -13.49
N ALA A 699 -17.13 10.47 -14.28
CA ALA A 699 -15.78 10.74 -13.81
C ALA A 699 -15.73 11.83 -12.72
N ALA A 700 -16.46 12.93 -12.90
CA ALA A 700 -16.58 14.01 -11.91
C ALA A 700 -17.18 13.50 -10.60
N PHE A 701 -18.25 12.70 -10.70
CA PHE A 701 -18.91 12.10 -9.55
C PHE A 701 -17.99 11.14 -8.81
N TYR A 702 -17.19 10.37 -9.55
CA TYR A 702 -16.19 9.46 -8.97
C TYR A 702 -15.00 10.19 -8.34
N LEU A 703 -14.54 11.31 -8.88
CA LEU A 703 -13.49 12.12 -8.23
C LEU A 703 -13.92 12.54 -6.82
N CYS A 704 -15.16 13.03 -6.70
CA CYS A 704 -15.76 13.35 -5.40
C CYS A 704 -15.89 12.09 -4.50
N ALA A 705 -16.51 11.02 -5.01
CA ALA A 705 -16.80 9.82 -4.23
C ALA A 705 -15.53 9.10 -3.74
N TYR A 706 -14.52 8.92 -4.60
CA TYR A 706 -13.27 8.27 -4.23
C TYR A 706 -12.47 9.10 -3.24
N GLU A 707 -12.42 10.42 -3.41
CA GLU A 707 -11.66 11.27 -2.51
C GLU A 707 -12.28 11.29 -1.12
N PHE A 708 -13.60 11.43 -1.04
CA PHE A 708 -14.33 11.30 0.21
C PHE A 708 -14.14 9.91 0.85
N ALA A 709 -14.26 8.84 0.06
CA ALA A 709 -14.13 7.49 0.60
C ALA A 709 -12.73 7.19 1.14
N ILE A 710 -11.69 7.69 0.47
CA ILE A 710 -10.29 7.39 0.82
C ILE A 710 -9.77 8.30 1.92
N LYS A 711 -10.08 9.60 1.86
CA LYS A 711 -9.49 10.62 2.74
C LYS A 711 -10.45 11.17 3.78
N THR A 712 -11.76 10.89 3.69
CA THR A 712 -12.78 11.51 4.56
C THR A 712 -12.83 13.04 4.41
N VAL A 713 -12.60 13.56 3.20
CA VAL A 713 -12.63 15.01 2.92
C VAL A 713 -13.72 15.37 1.92
N ASN A 714 -14.28 16.58 2.06
CA ASN A 714 -15.24 17.13 1.12
C ASN A 714 -14.50 17.73 -0.09
N SER A 715 -14.25 16.88 -1.09
CA SER A 715 -13.54 17.25 -2.30
C SER A 715 -14.17 18.46 -3.02
N PRO A 716 -13.39 19.41 -3.58
CA PRO A 716 -13.94 20.49 -4.38
C PRO A 716 -14.66 19.97 -5.64
N TRP A 717 -14.37 18.74 -6.09
CA TRP A 717 -15.12 18.07 -7.17
C TRP A 717 -16.58 17.80 -6.79
N CYS A 718 -16.91 17.69 -5.50
CA CYS A 718 -18.28 17.53 -5.03
C CYS A 718 -19.15 18.76 -5.33
N GLN A 719 -18.54 19.93 -5.50
CA GLN A 719 -19.22 21.19 -5.84
C GLN A 719 -19.71 21.23 -7.30
N LEU A 720 -19.46 20.20 -8.10
CA LEU A 720 -20.07 20.05 -9.42
C LEU A 720 -21.52 19.56 -9.36
N PHE A 721 -21.93 18.99 -8.23
CA PHE A 721 -23.24 18.35 -8.07
C PHE A 721 -24.00 18.97 -6.91
N ASP A 722 -25.32 19.02 -7.00
CA ASP A 722 -26.19 19.12 -5.84
C ASP A 722 -26.92 17.78 -5.59
N VAL A 723 -27.83 17.78 -4.61
CA VAL A 723 -28.59 16.58 -4.23
C VAL A 723 -29.45 16.05 -5.37
N VAL A 724 -30.01 16.92 -6.22
CA VAL A 724 -30.86 16.51 -7.35
C VAL A 724 -29.99 15.83 -8.41
N ASP A 725 -28.82 16.40 -8.71
CA ASP A 725 -27.88 15.79 -9.64
C ASP A 725 -27.37 14.44 -9.11
N ALA A 726 -27.06 14.36 -7.82
CA ALA A 726 -26.60 13.13 -7.17
C ALA A 726 -27.65 12.02 -7.18
N GLN A 727 -28.95 12.34 -7.09
CA GLN A 727 -30.04 11.37 -7.25
C GLN A 727 -30.11 10.81 -8.67
N VAL A 728 -29.89 11.66 -9.68
CA VAL A 728 -29.80 11.22 -11.08
C VAL A 728 -28.57 10.32 -11.29
N MET A 729 -27.41 10.70 -10.75
CA MET A 729 -26.18 9.90 -10.83
C MET A 729 -26.31 8.56 -10.09
N GLU A 730 -26.99 8.54 -8.94
CA GLU A 730 -27.32 7.31 -8.22
C GLU A 730 -28.20 6.41 -9.08
N TYR A 731 -29.28 6.96 -9.65
CA TYR A 731 -30.19 6.19 -10.49
C TYR A 731 -29.52 5.63 -11.75
N ALA A 732 -28.67 6.41 -12.42
CA ALA A 732 -27.89 5.95 -13.56
C ALA A 732 -26.99 4.76 -13.20
N ASN A 733 -26.33 4.81 -12.03
CA ASN A 733 -25.50 3.73 -11.53
C ASN A 733 -26.33 2.52 -11.09
N ASP A 734 -27.47 2.72 -10.43
CA ASP A 734 -28.39 1.65 -10.04
C ASP A 734 -28.95 0.94 -11.26
N LEU A 735 -29.35 1.68 -12.30
CA LEU A 735 -29.81 1.11 -13.57
C LEU A 735 -28.72 0.24 -14.20
N LYS A 736 -27.47 0.70 -14.21
CA LYS A 736 -26.32 -0.09 -14.65
C LYS A 736 -26.14 -1.36 -13.83
N GLN A 737 -26.23 -1.30 -12.50
CA GLN A 737 -26.09 -2.49 -11.65
C GLN A 737 -27.28 -3.45 -11.80
N PHE A 738 -28.49 -2.93 -11.94
CA PHE A 738 -29.71 -3.71 -12.14
C PHE A 738 -29.65 -4.52 -13.44
N TRP A 739 -29.37 -3.86 -14.56
CA TRP A 739 -29.31 -4.51 -15.87
C TRP A 739 -28.07 -5.37 -16.06
N LYS A 740 -26.93 -5.02 -15.45
CA LYS A 740 -25.68 -5.78 -15.61
C LYS A 740 -25.50 -6.92 -14.61
N ARG A 741 -26.02 -6.81 -13.39
CA ARG A 741 -25.68 -7.71 -12.26
C ARG A 741 -26.86 -8.04 -11.36
N GLY A 742 -28.00 -7.37 -11.51
CA GLY A 742 -29.20 -7.54 -10.71
C GLY A 742 -30.35 -8.14 -11.51
N TYR A 743 -31.57 -7.64 -11.30
CA TYR A 743 -32.80 -8.22 -11.85
C TYR A 743 -33.04 -8.04 -13.36
N GLY A 744 -32.19 -7.31 -14.09
CA GLY A 744 -32.48 -7.02 -15.51
C GLY A 744 -32.48 -8.26 -16.41
N TYR A 745 -31.66 -9.27 -16.09
CA TYR A 745 -31.66 -10.56 -16.79
C TYR A 745 -31.62 -11.70 -15.80
N ASP A 746 -32.33 -12.78 -16.11
CA ASP A 746 -32.41 -14.00 -15.27
C ASP A 746 -31.01 -14.53 -14.92
N ILE A 747 -30.14 -14.63 -15.94
CA ILE A 747 -28.76 -15.13 -15.81
C ILE A 747 -27.87 -14.30 -14.87
N ASN A 748 -28.18 -13.01 -14.68
CA ASN A 748 -27.40 -12.16 -13.77
C ASN A 748 -27.40 -12.74 -12.36
N SER A 749 -28.59 -13.01 -11.82
CA SER A 749 -28.77 -13.57 -10.48
C SER A 749 -28.36 -15.04 -10.43
N LYS A 750 -28.75 -15.84 -11.43
CA LYS A 750 -28.44 -17.27 -11.51
C LYS A 750 -26.97 -17.59 -11.69
N SER A 751 -26.16 -16.66 -12.18
CA SER A 751 -24.70 -16.82 -12.16
C SER A 751 -24.17 -17.09 -10.74
N SER A 752 -24.91 -16.71 -9.69
CA SER A 752 -24.57 -16.99 -8.29
C SER A 752 -25.07 -18.33 -7.74
N CYS A 753 -25.68 -19.20 -8.54
CA CYS A 753 -26.16 -20.51 -8.09
C CYS A 753 -25.10 -21.28 -7.28
N ILE A 754 -23.84 -21.28 -7.73
CA ILE A 754 -22.73 -21.93 -7.01
C ILE A 754 -22.53 -21.38 -5.59
N LEU A 755 -22.63 -20.07 -5.41
CA LEU A 755 -22.51 -19.42 -4.10
C LEU A 755 -23.76 -19.66 -3.24
N PHE A 756 -24.95 -19.61 -3.85
CA PHE A 756 -26.20 -19.95 -3.18
C PHE A 756 -26.18 -21.38 -2.62
N HIS A 757 -25.73 -22.35 -3.40
CA HIS A 757 -25.61 -23.74 -2.96
C HIS A 757 -24.52 -23.94 -1.90
N ASP A 758 -23.37 -23.27 -2.00
CA ASP A 758 -22.34 -23.31 -0.94
C ASP A 758 -22.90 -22.82 0.40
N VAL A 759 -23.61 -21.68 0.39
CA VAL A 759 -24.23 -21.11 1.58
C VAL A 759 -25.23 -22.09 2.21
N PHE A 760 -26.18 -22.61 1.43
CA PHE A 760 -27.18 -23.54 1.97
C PHE A 760 -26.60 -24.89 2.36
N SER A 761 -25.53 -25.36 1.69
CA SER A 761 -24.82 -26.58 2.08
C SER A 761 -24.20 -26.42 3.47
N ARG A 762 -23.55 -25.28 3.76
CA ARG A 762 -22.99 -24.97 5.08
C ARG A 762 -24.05 -24.86 6.15
N LEU A 763 -25.15 -24.14 5.86
CA LEU A 763 -26.28 -23.98 6.77
C LEU A 763 -26.92 -25.35 7.12
N ASN A 764 -27.16 -26.21 6.11
CA ASN A 764 -27.72 -27.54 6.33
C ASN A 764 -26.78 -28.42 7.18
N ARG A 765 -25.49 -28.44 6.83
CA ARG A 765 -24.50 -29.21 7.61
C ARG A 765 -24.45 -28.76 9.08
N ALA A 766 -24.41 -27.45 9.34
CA ALA A 766 -24.41 -26.93 10.70
C ALA A 766 -25.72 -27.26 11.44
N ALA A 767 -26.87 -27.19 10.75
CA ALA A 767 -28.16 -27.57 11.32
C ALA A 767 -28.22 -29.07 11.69
N ASP A 768 -27.68 -29.95 10.84
CA ASP A 768 -27.64 -31.39 11.07
C ASP A 768 -26.67 -31.78 12.21
N GLU A 769 -25.49 -31.14 12.26
CA GLU A 769 -24.53 -31.28 13.36
C GLU A 769 -25.19 -30.86 14.70
N ASN A 770 -25.85 -29.70 14.72
CA ASN A 770 -26.53 -29.19 15.92
C ASN A 770 -27.69 -30.10 16.36
N LYS A 771 -28.58 -30.52 15.44
CA LYS A 771 -29.69 -31.44 15.74
C LYS A 771 -29.22 -32.79 16.29
N SER A 772 -28.06 -33.26 15.85
CA SER A 772 -27.45 -34.51 16.30
C SER A 772 -26.71 -34.38 17.65
N GLY A 773 -26.68 -33.18 18.25
CA GLY A 773 -25.91 -32.89 19.46
C GLY A 773 -24.40 -32.89 19.24
N GLN A 774 -23.94 -32.84 17.99
CA GLN A 774 -22.51 -32.78 17.65
C GLN A 774 -22.01 -31.33 17.72
N GLN A 775 -20.71 -31.16 17.97
CA GLN A 775 -20.09 -29.85 17.89
C GLN A 775 -20.04 -29.38 16.44
N VAL A 776 -20.60 -28.19 16.17
CA VAL A 776 -20.59 -27.59 14.83
C VAL A 776 -19.15 -27.31 14.39
N THR A 777 -18.74 -27.91 13.27
CA THR A 777 -17.34 -27.93 12.81
C THR A 777 -16.90 -26.62 12.14
N GLU A 778 -17.85 -25.89 11.55
CA GLU A 778 -17.65 -24.55 11.02
C GLU A 778 -18.63 -23.60 11.71
N ALA A 779 -18.26 -23.09 12.88
CA ALA A 779 -19.06 -22.10 13.60
C ALA A 779 -19.19 -20.78 12.81
N VAL A 780 -18.14 -20.39 12.08
CA VAL A 780 -18.12 -19.16 11.28
C VAL A 780 -17.44 -19.39 9.94
N THR A 781 -18.04 -18.91 8.85
CA THR A 781 -17.37 -18.80 7.55
C THR A 781 -17.33 -17.34 7.10
N VAL A 782 -16.15 -16.82 6.79
CA VAL A 782 -15.92 -15.45 6.28
C VAL A 782 -15.46 -15.53 4.83
N GLN A 783 -16.29 -15.08 3.90
CA GLN A 783 -16.06 -15.14 2.45
C GLN A 783 -15.93 -13.72 1.90
N VAL A 784 -14.74 -13.33 1.44
CA VAL A 784 -14.47 -11.96 0.95
C VAL A 784 -14.41 -11.90 -0.58
N GLY A 785 -15.27 -11.10 -1.19
CA GLY A 785 -15.40 -10.93 -2.64
C GLY A 785 -15.66 -9.49 -3.06
N HIS A 786 -16.54 -9.32 -4.04
CA HIS A 786 -16.83 -8.06 -4.72
C HIS A 786 -18.29 -7.61 -4.54
N ALA A 787 -18.61 -6.38 -4.98
CA ALA A 787 -20.03 -6.00 -5.11
C ALA A 787 -20.73 -6.94 -6.10
N GLU A 788 -20.00 -7.34 -7.13
CA GLU A 788 -20.39 -8.30 -8.16
C GLU A 788 -20.50 -9.75 -7.63
N THR A 789 -20.04 -10.02 -6.40
CA THR A 789 -20.29 -11.30 -5.71
C THR A 789 -21.58 -11.22 -4.88
N LEU A 790 -21.76 -10.14 -4.10
CA LEU A 790 -22.94 -9.96 -3.24
C LEU A 790 -24.21 -9.70 -4.05
N LEU A 791 -24.16 -8.83 -5.05
CA LEU A 791 -25.38 -8.34 -5.72
C LEU A 791 -26.15 -9.47 -6.42
N PRO A 792 -25.53 -10.34 -7.24
CA PRO A 792 -26.24 -11.47 -7.83
C PRO A 792 -26.89 -12.42 -6.81
N LEU A 793 -26.22 -12.66 -5.68
CA LEU A 793 -26.78 -13.50 -4.61
C LEU A 793 -27.97 -12.84 -3.92
N LEU A 794 -27.85 -11.54 -3.59
CA LEU A 794 -28.96 -10.78 -3.01
C LEU A 794 -30.19 -10.78 -3.92
N THR A 795 -29.98 -10.61 -5.23
CA THR A 795 -31.09 -10.63 -6.19
C THR A 795 -31.65 -12.03 -6.42
N LEU A 796 -30.81 -13.07 -6.42
CA LEU A 796 -31.25 -14.47 -6.48
C LEU A 796 -32.13 -14.85 -5.28
N LEU A 797 -31.79 -14.34 -4.09
CA LEU A 797 -32.61 -14.47 -2.87
C LEU A 797 -33.86 -13.57 -2.88
N GLY A 798 -34.06 -12.74 -3.90
CA GLY A 798 -35.23 -11.88 -4.03
C GLY A 798 -35.18 -10.56 -3.24
N PHE A 799 -34.06 -10.24 -2.57
CA PHE A 799 -33.96 -9.03 -1.76
C PHE A 799 -33.97 -7.75 -2.62
N PHE A 800 -34.65 -6.72 -2.12
CA PHE A 800 -34.75 -5.39 -2.75
C PHE A 800 -35.35 -5.41 -4.16
N LYS A 801 -36.22 -6.38 -4.46
CA LYS A 801 -36.96 -6.44 -5.72
C LYS A 801 -38.09 -5.41 -5.71
N ASP A 802 -38.04 -4.48 -6.66
CA ASP A 802 -39.12 -3.53 -6.88
C ASP A 802 -40.31 -4.16 -7.61
N ASN A 803 -41.53 -3.73 -7.26
CA ASN A 803 -42.76 -4.15 -7.95
C ASN A 803 -42.75 -3.74 -9.43
N VAL A 804 -42.17 -2.57 -9.72
CA VAL A 804 -41.98 -2.06 -11.06
C VAL A 804 -40.49 -1.97 -11.31
N SER A 805 -40.00 -2.67 -12.33
CA SER A 805 -38.58 -2.65 -12.69
C SER A 805 -38.10 -1.25 -13.02
N ILE A 806 -36.86 -0.93 -12.65
CA ILE A 806 -36.26 0.36 -13.00
C ILE A 806 -35.85 0.37 -14.48
N THR A 807 -36.26 1.42 -15.19
CA THR A 807 -36.06 1.60 -16.63
C THR A 807 -35.49 3.00 -16.91
N SER A 808 -35.13 3.26 -18.15
CA SER A 808 -34.66 4.57 -18.57
C SER A 808 -35.73 5.67 -18.54
N THR A 809 -37.01 5.31 -18.36
CA THR A 809 -38.14 6.24 -18.52
C THR A 809 -38.92 6.48 -17.23
N ASN A 810 -38.62 5.77 -16.14
CA ASN A 810 -39.39 5.83 -14.90
C ASN A 810 -38.62 6.40 -13.70
N TYR A 811 -37.52 7.13 -13.90
CA TYR A 811 -36.77 7.81 -12.83
C TYR A 811 -37.67 8.62 -11.88
N ALA A 812 -38.58 9.43 -12.43
CA ALA A 812 -39.46 10.30 -11.65
C ALA A 812 -40.41 9.56 -10.70
N THR A 813 -40.78 8.31 -11.03
CA THR A 813 -41.66 7.47 -10.20
C THR A 813 -40.88 6.48 -9.32
N GLN A 814 -39.56 6.39 -9.48
CA GLN A 814 -38.67 5.43 -8.78
C GLN A 814 -37.82 6.10 -7.68
N THR A 815 -38.31 7.18 -7.08
CA THR A 815 -37.60 7.92 -6.01
C THR A 815 -37.50 7.13 -4.70
N GLN A 816 -38.43 6.20 -4.48
CA GLN A 816 -38.53 5.32 -3.30
C GLN A 816 -38.27 3.85 -3.64
N ARG A 817 -37.54 3.58 -4.75
CA ARG A 817 -37.16 2.21 -5.14
C ARG A 817 -36.40 1.50 -4.02
N SER A 818 -36.59 0.20 -3.93
CA SER A 818 -35.88 -0.69 -3.01
C SER A 818 -34.47 -0.99 -3.52
N PHE A 819 -34.31 -1.16 -4.85
CA PHE A 819 -33.01 -1.41 -5.47
C PHE A 819 -32.15 -0.14 -5.48
N ARG A 820 -31.41 0.10 -4.39
CA ARG A 820 -30.48 1.24 -4.25
C ARG A 820 -29.10 0.79 -3.80
N THR A 821 -28.15 0.78 -4.73
CA THR A 821 -26.81 0.22 -4.46
C THR A 821 -25.99 1.03 -3.46
N SER A 822 -26.33 2.31 -3.24
CA SER A 822 -25.79 3.16 -2.17
C SER A 822 -26.09 2.63 -0.77
N HIS A 823 -27.26 2.00 -0.59
CA HIS A 823 -27.67 1.40 0.69
C HIS A 823 -27.28 -0.07 0.80
N MET A 824 -27.27 -0.77 -0.33
CA MET A 824 -27.03 -2.21 -0.35
C MET A 824 -25.54 -2.56 -0.36
N LEU A 825 -24.73 -1.82 -1.11
CA LEU A 825 -23.38 -2.24 -1.50
C LEU A 825 -22.32 -1.14 -1.34
N PRO A 826 -22.20 -0.45 -0.19
CA PRO A 826 -21.02 0.39 0.08
C PRO A 826 -19.72 -0.45 0.12
N TYR A 827 -18.55 0.17 0.28
CA TYR A 827 -17.33 -0.58 0.63
C TYR A 827 -17.54 -1.38 1.92
N ALA A 828 -16.92 -2.57 2.04
CA ALA A 828 -17.13 -3.48 3.18
C ALA A 828 -18.59 -3.94 3.42
N ALA A 829 -19.48 -3.77 2.44
CA ALA A 829 -20.83 -4.33 2.50
C ALA A 829 -20.80 -5.82 2.83
N ASN A 830 -21.70 -6.28 3.69
CA ASN A 830 -21.70 -7.65 4.20
C ASN A 830 -23.12 -8.20 4.29
N LEU A 831 -23.31 -9.43 3.80
CA LEU A 831 -24.49 -10.24 4.09
C LEU A 831 -24.09 -11.29 5.14
N LEU A 832 -24.79 -11.29 6.27
CA LEU A 832 -24.61 -12.24 7.36
C LEU A 832 -25.85 -13.14 7.42
N LEU A 833 -25.63 -14.44 7.48
CA LEU A 833 -26.67 -15.46 7.67
C LEU A 833 -26.36 -16.22 8.95
N VAL A 834 -27.21 -16.05 9.96
CA VAL A 834 -26.97 -16.54 11.32
C VAL A 834 -28.05 -17.55 11.69
N LEU A 835 -27.63 -18.77 12.01
CA LEU A 835 -28.51 -19.81 12.53
C LEU A 835 -28.57 -19.77 14.05
N TYR A 836 -29.79 -19.86 14.56
CA TYR A 836 -30.11 -19.91 15.98
C TYR A 836 -30.83 -21.19 16.33
N ASP A 837 -30.52 -21.75 17.49
CA ASP A 837 -31.29 -22.82 18.12
C ASP A 837 -32.13 -22.21 19.24
N CYS A 838 -33.45 -22.27 19.10
CA CYS A 838 -34.41 -21.76 20.08
C CYS A 838 -35.00 -22.87 20.96
N GLY A 839 -34.41 -24.06 20.98
CA GLY A 839 -34.84 -25.21 21.77
C GLY A 839 -35.92 -26.05 21.08
N ALA A 840 -36.06 -27.30 21.55
CA ALA A 840 -37.05 -28.27 21.04
C ALA A 840 -37.01 -28.48 19.50
N GLY A 841 -35.85 -28.30 18.88
CA GLY A 841 -35.66 -28.46 17.43
C GLY A 841 -36.09 -27.25 16.59
N ASP A 842 -36.46 -26.11 17.20
CA ASP A 842 -36.84 -24.88 16.51
C ASP A 842 -35.58 -24.11 16.05
N LEU A 843 -35.11 -24.40 14.84
CA LEU A 843 -34.01 -23.66 14.21
C LEU A 843 -34.53 -22.43 13.47
N ARG A 844 -33.90 -21.28 13.70
CA ARG A 844 -34.24 -20.00 13.07
C ARG A 844 -33.07 -19.47 12.26
N LEU A 845 -33.35 -18.77 11.16
CA LEU A 845 -32.33 -18.12 10.33
C LEU A 845 -32.56 -16.62 10.28
N GLN A 846 -31.54 -15.84 10.62
CA GLN A 846 -31.56 -14.38 10.46
C GLN A 846 -30.62 -13.95 9.34
N ALA A 847 -31.12 -13.08 8.46
CA ALA A 847 -30.29 -12.37 7.49
C ALA A 847 -30.01 -10.94 8.00
N LEU A 848 -28.75 -10.51 7.95
CA LEU A 848 -28.37 -9.11 8.14
C LEU A 848 -27.62 -8.60 6.92
N LEU A 849 -28.03 -7.46 6.36
CA LEU A 849 -27.26 -6.74 5.36
C LEU A 849 -26.67 -5.48 5.99
N ASN A 850 -25.36 -5.31 5.87
CA ASN A 850 -24.61 -4.18 6.43
C ASN A 850 -24.87 -4.05 7.94
N GLU A 851 -24.80 -5.17 8.64
CA GLU A 851 -25.09 -5.32 10.08
C GLU A 851 -26.53 -4.95 10.49
N LYS A 852 -27.49 -4.86 9.55
CA LYS A 852 -28.91 -4.58 9.83
C LYS A 852 -29.81 -5.75 9.43
N PRO A 853 -30.79 -6.15 10.25
CA PRO A 853 -31.73 -7.21 9.89
C PRO A 853 -32.45 -6.91 8.57
N VAL A 854 -32.58 -7.93 7.73
CA VAL A 854 -33.39 -7.89 6.50
C VAL A 854 -34.33 -9.09 6.47
N THR A 855 -35.58 -8.85 6.07
CA THR A 855 -36.61 -9.89 6.01
C THR A 855 -36.50 -10.67 4.71
N PHE A 856 -36.51 -12.01 4.80
CA PHE A 856 -36.57 -12.87 3.63
C PHE A 856 -37.85 -12.61 2.83
N PRO A 857 -37.74 -12.28 1.52
CA PRO A 857 -38.89 -12.11 0.64
C PRO A 857 -39.77 -13.37 0.62
N GLY A 858 -41.09 -13.18 0.68
CA GLY A 858 -42.07 -14.28 0.75
C GLY A 858 -42.37 -14.79 2.16
N LEU A 859 -41.60 -14.37 3.18
CA LEU A 859 -41.79 -14.77 4.59
C LEU A 859 -42.16 -13.60 5.51
N SER A 860 -42.60 -12.47 4.93
CA SER A 860 -42.92 -11.22 5.65
C SER A 860 -44.14 -11.32 6.57
N ASP A 861 -45.08 -12.21 6.26
CA ASP A 861 -46.36 -12.31 6.97
C ASP A 861 -46.24 -12.94 8.37
N GLN A 862 -45.07 -13.50 8.69
CA GLN A 862 -44.78 -14.10 10.01
C GLN A 862 -44.36 -13.07 11.08
N GLN A 863 -44.24 -11.77 10.77
CA GLN A 863 -43.77 -10.69 11.66
C GLN A 863 -42.40 -10.94 12.35
N ALA A 864 -41.69 -11.99 11.96
CA ALA A 864 -40.44 -12.40 12.59
C ALA A 864 -39.25 -12.04 11.69
N SER A 865 -38.29 -11.29 12.23
CA SER A 865 -36.97 -11.05 11.61
C SER A 865 -36.11 -12.33 11.54
N MET A 866 -36.59 -13.42 12.15
CA MET A 866 -35.97 -14.75 12.15
C MET A 866 -37.02 -15.84 11.84
N PRO A 867 -37.35 -16.11 10.56
CA PRO A 867 -38.21 -17.22 10.19
C PRO A 867 -37.58 -18.58 10.57
N ARG A 868 -38.41 -19.63 10.59
CA ARG A 868 -37.90 -21.00 10.75
C ARG A 868 -36.99 -21.35 9.58
N TYR A 869 -35.88 -22.03 9.85
CA TYR A 869 -34.93 -22.41 8.81
C TYR A 869 -35.58 -23.33 7.75
N GLU A 870 -36.47 -24.24 8.16
CA GLU A 870 -37.21 -25.07 7.20
C GLU A 870 -38.19 -24.26 6.33
N ASP A 871 -38.81 -23.20 6.87
CA ASP A 871 -39.67 -22.31 6.06
C ASP A 871 -38.84 -21.55 5.01
N VAL A 872 -37.61 -21.14 5.36
CA VAL A 872 -36.67 -20.54 4.39
C VAL A 872 -36.28 -21.55 3.31
N LYS A 873 -36.02 -22.80 3.68
CA LYS A 873 -35.70 -23.86 2.71
C LYS A 873 -36.88 -24.15 1.78
N GLU A 874 -38.12 -24.19 2.29
CA GLU A 874 -39.30 -24.38 1.45
C GLU A 874 -39.50 -23.17 0.52
N ASN A 875 -39.33 -21.95 1.03
CA ASN A 875 -39.44 -20.72 0.23
C ASN A 875 -38.45 -20.69 -0.96
N TYR A 876 -37.25 -21.27 -0.79
CA TYR A 876 -36.24 -21.38 -1.86
C TYR A 876 -36.09 -22.79 -2.45
N ARG A 877 -37.09 -23.66 -2.27
CA ARG A 877 -37.01 -25.07 -2.67
C ARG A 877 -36.70 -25.27 -4.15
N GLU A 878 -37.31 -24.47 -5.03
CA GLU A 878 -37.07 -24.55 -6.47
C GLU A 878 -35.61 -24.24 -6.82
N LEU A 879 -35.01 -23.23 -6.18
CA LEU A 879 -33.60 -22.92 -6.36
C LEU A 879 -32.70 -24.02 -5.79
N LEU A 880 -33.02 -24.54 -4.61
CA LEU A 880 -32.26 -25.62 -3.96
C LEU A 880 -32.27 -26.94 -4.75
N GLN A 881 -33.29 -27.16 -5.59
CA GLN A 881 -33.41 -28.37 -6.40
C GLN A 881 -32.97 -28.18 -7.85
N GLY A 882 -32.98 -26.94 -8.37
CA GLY A 882 -32.83 -26.69 -9.81
C GLY A 882 -31.81 -25.62 -10.24
N CYS A 883 -31.23 -24.83 -9.33
CA CYS A 883 -30.25 -23.78 -9.66
C CYS A 883 -28.85 -24.38 -9.83
N ASP A 884 -28.58 -25.07 -10.95
CA ASP A 884 -27.24 -25.62 -11.21
C ASP A 884 -26.36 -24.62 -11.99
N PHE A 885 -25.19 -24.28 -11.45
CA PHE A 885 -24.30 -23.29 -12.08
C PHE A 885 -23.83 -23.72 -13.47
N GLU A 886 -23.43 -24.97 -13.65
CA GLU A 886 -22.94 -25.47 -14.93
C GLU A 886 -24.05 -25.42 -15.99
N THR A 887 -25.25 -25.85 -15.64
CA THR A 887 -26.41 -25.86 -16.53
C THR A 887 -26.90 -24.44 -16.85
N GLU A 888 -26.98 -23.57 -15.86
CA GLU A 888 -27.45 -22.18 -16.05
C GLU A 888 -26.44 -21.34 -16.85
N CYS A 889 -25.14 -21.64 -16.73
CA CYS A 889 -24.06 -20.93 -17.41
C CYS A 889 -23.68 -21.50 -18.78
N GLN A 890 -24.29 -22.60 -19.22
CA GLN A 890 -24.17 -23.12 -20.59
C GLN A 890 -24.91 -22.22 -21.59
N LEU A 891 -24.33 -22.04 -22.78
CA LEU A 891 -24.92 -21.24 -23.87
C LEU A 891 -26.05 -21.97 -24.62
N PHE A 892 -25.96 -23.29 -24.72
CA PHE A 892 -26.92 -24.12 -25.41
C PHE A 892 -27.44 -25.16 -24.42
N LYS A 893 -28.76 -25.23 -24.24
CA LYS A 893 -29.36 -26.37 -23.52
C LYS A 893 -29.05 -27.64 -24.32
N SER A 894 -28.47 -28.64 -23.67
CA SER A 894 -28.36 -29.98 -24.29
C SER A 894 -29.76 -30.44 -24.71
N PRO A 895 -29.93 -31.05 -25.90
CA PRO A 895 -31.22 -31.61 -26.29
C PRO A 895 -31.71 -32.57 -25.21
N ALA A 896 -32.97 -32.40 -24.79
CA ALA A 896 -33.63 -33.20 -23.76
C ALA A 896 -33.75 -34.67 -24.16
#